data_AF-A0A7X6CJV3-F1
#
_entry.id   AF-A0A7X6CJV3-F1
#
_cell.length_a   1.000
_cell.length_b   1.000
_cell.length_c   1.000
_cell.angle_alpha   90.00
_cell.angle_beta   90.00
_cell.angle_gamma   90.00
#
_symmetry.space_group_name_H-M   'P 1'
#
loop_
_entity.id
_entity.type
_entity.pdbx_description
1 polymer ?
#
loop_
_entity_poly.entity_id
_entity_poly.type
_entity_poly.pdbx_seq_one_letter_code
_entity_poly.pdbx_strand_id
1 'polypeptide(L)'
;MPYEKLDISTPKPVLSWANHALSDRETKMAENVASLPFVFKHVALMPDVHLGKGALVGSVVATKEAIIPAAVGVDIGCFTYDTQIPLLDGKSYAIGELAVSQKEIFIYSCTETGRIVAAKATAKLTRHNAELVKVLLDNGAEIKCTPDHQFMLRNGEYCEARDLKTGISLMPFYSKIDKDGYTLIQQNYSGRWQKAHWAIARSGLLGKIPSFQNQRTVIHHKNFDCADNRPENLEFMGHNDHSTYHRSLVDRNTHWQSWEFEQKRKQAIAAKAQTSDGRRYYAERGTENILNYMKNNPEHFRKSVAGNGERGKQYLIDYNQSEKGKAKSKEIANRLYTCETCGEQIKTPIGLHNHRKKQHGYNHKVVEVIHLSERQDVYCLTVPEYGNFALTAGVFVHNCGMNALKMPLKANKLEGKLKQIRLDIEAAIPVGFAENQEVEKSVTNWQGWREFKELHQGVQRQDNKALKQLGSLGGGNHFIEVCVDTENFVWLMLHSGSRGIGNLLAQHHIDTAKDLAKLAEINLADKDLAYFVAGTPEFAAYWHDLQWAQDYASFNRDVMMARFKKIIEKHLAGGKVTKPLLEVNCHHNYAEKEVHFGEEVYVTRKGAVRADVDDYGIIPGSMGAKSFIVKGKGNVESYCSCSHGAGRLMSRNKAKNVYTLDDFIEQTKGVECRKEEAFLDEIPGAYKPIDEVMKQQSDLVEVVATLKQVICVKG
;
A
#
# COMPACT_ATOMS: atom_id res chain seq x y z
N MET A 1 18.28 -29.90 31.17
CA MET A 1 17.32 -30.29 30.11
C MET A 1 17.63 -29.43 28.89
N PRO A 2 17.11 -29.70 27.67
CA PRO A 2 17.28 -28.79 26.54
C PRO A 2 16.55 -27.45 26.75
N TYR A 3 15.50 -27.46 27.57
CA TYR A 3 14.87 -26.27 28.16
C TYR A 3 15.27 -26.07 29.63
N GLU A 4 15.06 -24.85 30.10
CA GLU A 4 15.03 -24.44 31.50
C GLU A 4 13.57 -24.23 31.94
N LYS A 5 13.23 -24.61 33.18
CA LYS A 5 12.00 -24.12 33.82
C LYS A 5 12.36 -22.82 34.54
N LEU A 6 11.77 -21.71 34.14
CA LEU A 6 12.05 -20.40 34.74
C LEU A 6 11.57 -20.37 36.21
N ASP A 7 12.37 -19.77 37.09
CA ASP A 7 12.04 -19.60 38.51
C ASP A 7 11.06 -18.43 38.73
N ILE A 8 9.82 -18.67 38.31
CA ILE A 8 8.72 -17.70 38.31
C ILE A 8 7.57 -18.27 39.16
N SER A 9 7.10 -17.49 40.13
CA SER A 9 6.04 -17.88 41.05
C SER A 9 4.64 -17.78 40.41
N THR A 10 4.33 -18.70 39.49
CA THR A 10 3.06 -18.76 38.74
C THR A 10 2.29 -20.07 38.93
N PRO A 11 0.94 -20.07 38.78
CA PRO A 11 0.10 -21.28 38.85
C PRO A 11 0.44 -22.35 37.81
N LYS A 12 1.01 -21.95 36.67
CA LYS A 12 1.54 -22.82 35.61
C LYS A 12 3.02 -22.47 35.42
N PRO A 13 3.94 -23.43 35.30
CA PRO A 13 5.35 -23.11 35.06
C PRO A 13 5.54 -22.57 33.63
N VAL A 14 6.66 -21.88 33.43
CA VAL A 14 7.12 -21.45 32.11
C VAL A 14 8.37 -22.26 31.74
N LEU A 15 8.31 -22.95 30.61
CA LEU A 15 9.43 -23.71 30.04
C LEU A 15 10.08 -22.88 28.93
N SER A 16 11.40 -22.74 28.95
CA SER A 16 12.16 -21.87 28.06
C SER A 16 13.27 -22.64 27.36
N TRP A 17 13.24 -22.67 26.03
CA TRP A 17 14.39 -23.07 25.19
C TRP A 17 15.32 -21.89 24.91
N ALA A 18 15.00 -20.70 25.41
CA ALA A 18 15.84 -19.51 25.28
C ALA A 18 16.97 -19.52 26.32
N ASN A 19 18.20 -19.74 25.85
CA ASN A 19 19.43 -19.80 26.65
C ASN A 19 19.99 -18.39 26.96
N HIS A 20 19.11 -17.48 27.41
CA HIS A 20 19.44 -16.13 27.87
C HIS A 20 18.37 -15.66 28.87
N ALA A 21 18.77 -14.84 29.84
CA ALA A 21 17.84 -14.24 30.76
C ALA A 21 16.84 -13.33 30.01
N LEU A 22 15.56 -13.49 30.31
CA LEU A 22 14.50 -12.58 29.89
C LEU A 22 14.67 -11.23 30.61
N SER A 23 14.34 -10.13 29.93
CA SER A 23 14.25 -8.82 30.60
C SER A 23 13.01 -8.75 31.51
N ASP A 24 13.00 -7.85 32.50
CA ASP A 24 11.89 -7.69 33.47
C ASP A 24 10.51 -7.62 32.80
N ARG A 25 10.43 -6.97 31.63
CA ARG A 25 9.18 -6.83 30.85
C ARG A 25 8.76 -8.14 30.18
N GLU A 26 9.72 -8.97 29.78
CA GLU A 26 9.47 -10.27 29.16
C GLU A 26 9.07 -11.30 30.21
N THR A 27 9.77 -11.32 31.34
CA THR A 27 9.39 -12.08 32.54
C THR A 27 7.98 -11.70 32.99
N LYS A 28 7.65 -10.41 33.11
CA LYS A 28 6.30 -9.94 33.48
C LYS A 28 5.21 -10.32 32.47
N MET A 29 5.53 -10.39 31.17
CA MET A 29 4.58 -10.84 30.15
C MET A 29 4.37 -12.36 30.21
N ALA A 30 5.43 -13.14 30.44
CA ALA A 30 5.32 -14.58 30.67
C ALA A 30 4.52 -14.89 31.96
N GLU A 31 4.77 -14.16 33.05
CA GLU A 31 4.01 -14.23 34.31
C GLU A 31 2.50 -14.01 34.08
N ASN A 32 2.14 -12.94 33.38
CA ASN A 32 0.74 -12.58 33.16
C ASN A 32 0.00 -13.65 32.37
N VAL A 33 0.63 -14.25 31.33
CA VAL A 33 0.05 -15.36 30.55
C VAL A 33 -0.04 -16.63 31.41
N ALA A 34 1.03 -17.03 32.10
CA ALA A 34 1.10 -18.24 32.91
C ALA A 34 0.22 -18.20 34.18
N SER A 35 -0.31 -17.02 34.52
CA SER A 35 -1.28 -16.82 35.60
C SER A 35 -2.74 -17.05 35.20
N LEU A 36 -3.05 -17.22 33.91
CA LEU A 36 -4.42 -17.41 33.44
C LEU A 36 -4.94 -18.81 33.83
N PRO A 37 -6.14 -18.93 34.42
CA PRO A 37 -6.60 -20.17 35.06
C PRO A 37 -6.82 -21.32 34.07
N PHE A 38 -7.16 -20.98 32.83
CA PHE A 38 -7.42 -21.90 31.71
C PHE A 38 -6.16 -22.33 30.94
N VAL A 39 -4.96 -21.83 31.27
CA VAL A 39 -3.72 -22.32 30.66
C VAL A 39 -3.52 -23.80 31.03
N PHE A 40 -3.40 -24.61 30.00
CA PHE A 40 -3.11 -26.03 30.11
C PHE A 40 -1.64 -26.21 30.46
N LYS A 41 -1.36 -27.16 31.38
CA LYS A 41 -0.04 -27.56 31.90
C LYS A 41 0.95 -26.40 32.20
N HIS A 42 1.54 -25.78 31.18
CA HIS A 42 2.61 -24.79 31.21
C HIS A 42 2.59 -23.87 29.98
N VAL A 43 3.35 -22.77 30.02
CA VAL A 43 3.66 -21.94 28.83
C VAL A 43 5.02 -22.36 28.28
N ALA A 44 5.17 -22.46 26.96
CA ALA A 44 6.46 -22.76 26.31
C ALA A 44 7.00 -21.54 25.53
N LEU A 45 8.28 -21.22 25.74
CA LEU A 45 9.01 -20.12 25.10
C LEU A 45 10.14 -20.66 24.22
N MET A 46 10.12 -20.29 22.95
CA MET A 46 11.05 -20.74 21.91
C MET A 46 12.35 -19.89 21.94
N PRO A 47 13.48 -20.33 21.35
CA PRO A 47 14.77 -19.61 21.46
C PRO A 47 14.74 -18.17 20.90
N ASP A 48 13.87 -17.91 19.93
CA ASP A 48 13.65 -16.62 19.28
C ASP A 48 12.78 -15.65 20.10
N VAL A 49 12.38 -16.02 21.32
CA VAL A 49 11.49 -15.24 22.20
C VAL A 49 11.91 -13.78 22.34
N HIS A 50 10.96 -12.86 22.25
CA HIS A 50 11.17 -11.44 22.50
C HIS A 50 9.84 -10.71 22.80
N LEU A 51 9.95 -9.49 23.36
CA LEU A 51 8.80 -8.61 23.61
C LEU A 51 7.80 -8.56 22.44
N GLY A 52 6.54 -8.85 22.77
CA GLY A 52 5.38 -8.72 21.90
C GLY A 52 4.33 -7.77 22.49
N LYS A 53 3.07 -8.10 22.27
CA LYS A 53 1.87 -7.39 22.76
C LYS A 53 0.86 -8.42 23.25
N GLY A 54 0.37 -8.28 24.49
CA GLY A 54 -0.41 -9.29 25.22
C GLY A 54 0.41 -10.53 25.60
N ALA A 55 0.92 -11.23 24.59
CA ALA A 55 1.86 -12.34 24.71
C ALA A 55 3.16 -12.08 23.93
N LEU A 56 4.24 -12.74 24.35
CA LEU A 56 5.57 -12.67 23.74
C LEU A 56 5.55 -13.22 22.31
N VAL A 57 6.40 -12.66 21.44
CA VAL A 57 6.77 -13.33 20.18
C VAL A 57 7.73 -14.46 20.54
N GLY A 58 7.65 -15.61 19.88
CA GLY A 58 8.31 -16.86 20.30
C GLY A 58 7.61 -17.57 21.46
N SER A 59 6.29 -17.40 21.63
CA SER A 59 5.52 -18.10 22.68
C SER A 59 4.47 -19.06 22.13
N VAL A 60 4.27 -20.15 22.86
CA VAL A 60 3.28 -21.20 22.62
C VAL A 60 2.46 -21.38 23.89
N VAL A 61 1.15 -21.19 23.77
CA VAL A 61 0.20 -21.18 24.89
C VAL A 61 -0.93 -22.15 24.57
N ALA A 62 -0.97 -23.27 25.28
CA ALA A 62 -2.10 -24.20 25.24
C ALA A 62 -3.16 -23.78 26.26
N THR A 63 -4.43 -23.76 25.86
CA THR A 63 -5.57 -23.38 26.72
C THR A 63 -6.70 -24.40 26.65
N LYS A 64 -7.30 -24.70 27.80
CA LYS A 64 -8.56 -25.46 27.87
C LYS A 64 -9.75 -24.51 27.75
N GLU A 65 -10.72 -24.86 26.92
CA GLU A 65 -12.05 -24.22 26.87
C GLU A 65 -12.03 -22.68 26.74
N ALA A 66 -10.94 -22.10 26.24
CA ALA A 66 -10.76 -20.66 26.13
C ALA A 66 -9.71 -20.32 25.08
N ILE A 67 -9.75 -19.09 24.55
CA ILE A 67 -8.75 -18.58 23.60
C ILE A 67 -8.58 -17.06 23.75
N ILE A 68 -7.36 -16.56 23.52
CA ILE A 68 -6.95 -15.16 23.76
C ILE A 68 -6.68 -14.47 22.40
N PRO A 69 -7.59 -13.67 21.84
CA PRO A 69 -7.42 -13.13 20.49
C PRO A 69 -6.16 -12.26 20.30
N ALA A 70 -5.76 -11.50 21.32
CA ALA A 70 -4.57 -10.65 21.27
C ALA A 70 -3.25 -11.42 21.45
N ALA A 71 -3.29 -12.67 21.93
CA ALA A 71 -2.13 -13.56 21.86
C ALA A 71 -1.75 -13.84 20.40
N VAL A 72 -2.69 -13.90 19.45
CA VAL A 72 -2.41 -14.07 18.01
C VAL A 72 -1.81 -12.80 17.37
N GLY A 73 -2.38 -11.60 17.58
CA GLY A 73 -1.76 -10.31 17.21
C GLY A 73 -2.66 -9.27 16.52
N VAL A 74 -2.17 -8.03 16.33
CA VAL A 74 -2.87 -6.89 15.68
C VAL A 74 -1.88 -5.83 15.17
N ASP A 75 -2.11 -5.31 13.95
CA ASP A 75 -1.22 -4.37 13.21
C ASP A 75 -2.02 -3.42 12.26
N ILE A 76 -2.97 -2.61 12.77
CA ILE A 76 -3.85 -1.71 11.98
C ILE A 76 -3.97 -0.29 12.60
N GLY A 77 -4.29 0.74 11.80
CA GLY A 77 -4.64 2.10 12.23
C GLY A 77 -5.70 2.79 11.34
N CYS A 78 -6.40 3.85 11.80
CA CYS A 78 -7.63 4.41 11.19
C CYS A 78 -7.83 5.96 11.38
N PHE A 79 -8.90 6.57 10.80
CA PHE A 79 -9.25 8.02 10.74
C PHE A 79 -10.72 8.31 11.14
N THR A 80 -11.09 9.52 11.63
CA THR A 80 -12.50 9.85 11.96
C THR A 80 -13.44 10.01 10.76
N TYR A 81 -14.76 9.92 10.99
CA TYR A 81 -15.83 10.04 9.98
C TYR A 81 -15.66 11.23 9.03
N ASP A 82 -15.38 12.41 9.58
CA ASP A 82 -15.34 13.72 8.91
C ASP A 82 -14.11 13.91 8.01
N THR A 83 -13.08 13.05 8.14
CA THR A 83 -11.83 13.11 7.38
C THR A 83 -12.09 13.09 5.88
N GLN A 84 -11.86 14.23 5.22
CA GLN A 84 -12.17 14.43 3.80
C GLN A 84 -11.16 13.72 2.88
N ILE A 85 -11.69 13.09 1.82
CA ILE A 85 -10.95 12.34 0.80
C ILE A 85 -11.20 12.97 -0.58
N PRO A 86 -10.16 13.26 -1.39
CA PRO A 86 -10.30 13.84 -2.72
C PRO A 86 -10.46 12.74 -3.77
N LEU A 87 -11.51 12.85 -4.61
CA LEU A 87 -11.84 11.86 -5.63
C LEU A 87 -11.51 12.32 -7.06
N LEU A 88 -11.51 11.36 -7.99
CA LEU A 88 -11.32 11.60 -9.42
C LEU A 88 -12.48 12.31 -10.11
N ASP A 89 -13.65 12.41 -9.48
CA ASP A 89 -14.80 13.18 -10.01
C ASP A 89 -14.66 14.70 -9.80
N GLY A 90 -13.55 15.14 -9.20
CA GLY A 90 -13.23 16.54 -8.94
C GLY A 90 -13.70 17.06 -7.57
N LYS A 91 -14.32 16.21 -6.73
CA LYS A 91 -14.87 16.60 -5.42
C LYS A 91 -14.09 15.97 -4.25
N SER A 92 -14.46 16.37 -3.04
CA SER A 92 -14.07 15.68 -1.81
C SER A 92 -15.31 15.25 -1.04
N TYR A 93 -15.19 14.16 -0.29
CA TYR A 93 -16.26 13.54 0.50
C TYR A 93 -15.70 13.05 1.83
N ALA A 94 -16.53 12.99 2.88
CA ALA A 94 -16.08 12.47 4.17
C ALA A 94 -15.81 10.96 4.09
N ILE A 95 -14.73 10.47 4.69
CA ILE A 95 -14.43 9.02 4.69
C ILE A 95 -15.56 8.19 5.29
N GLY A 96 -16.31 8.75 6.24
CA GLY A 96 -17.54 8.19 6.80
C GLY A 96 -18.69 8.12 5.78
N GLU A 97 -18.97 9.20 5.04
CA GLU A 97 -19.97 9.20 3.96
C GLU A 97 -19.60 8.18 2.87
N LEU A 98 -18.31 8.08 2.54
CA LEU A 98 -17.78 7.11 1.61
C LEU A 98 -17.94 5.67 2.13
N ALA A 99 -17.72 5.45 3.43
CA ALA A 99 -17.91 4.16 4.10
C ALA A 99 -19.38 3.78 4.36
N VAL A 100 -20.28 4.76 4.37
CA VAL A 100 -21.74 4.56 4.30
C VAL A 100 -22.15 4.23 2.85
N SER A 101 -21.52 4.86 1.85
CA SER A 101 -21.80 4.59 0.44
C SER A 101 -21.32 3.21 -0.03
N GLN A 102 -20.19 2.74 0.52
CA GLN A 102 -19.51 1.47 0.23
C GLN A 102 -19.18 1.21 -1.25
N LYS A 103 -19.16 2.26 -2.07
CA LYS A 103 -18.80 2.16 -3.49
C LYS A 103 -17.29 1.99 -3.64
N GLU A 104 -16.86 1.25 -4.67
CA GLU A 104 -15.49 1.38 -5.14
C GLU A 104 -15.33 2.80 -5.69
N ILE A 105 -14.45 3.56 -5.06
CA ILE A 105 -14.19 4.97 -5.36
C ILE A 105 -12.78 5.13 -5.92
N PHE A 106 -12.60 6.19 -6.68
CA PHE A 106 -11.33 6.51 -7.30
C PHE A 106 -10.66 7.65 -6.54
N ILE A 107 -9.57 7.34 -5.85
CA ILE A 107 -8.78 8.25 -5.02
C ILE A 107 -7.41 8.51 -5.66
N TYR A 108 -6.66 9.44 -5.09
CA TYR A 108 -5.25 9.66 -5.44
C TYR A 108 -4.32 8.92 -4.47
N SER A 109 -3.31 8.23 -4.98
CA SER A 109 -2.26 7.55 -4.21
C SER A 109 -0.88 8.10 -4.59
N CYS A 110 0.12 7.88 -3.74
CA CYS A 110 1.50 8.22 -4.03
C CYS A 110 2.35 6.96 -4.21
N THR A 111 3.19 6.88 -5.23
CA THR A 111 4.28 5.89 -5.27
C THR A 111 5.48 6.42 -4.47
N GLU A 112 6.36 5.54 -3.98
CA GLU A 112 7.64 5.86 -3.31
C GLU A 112 8.40 7.04 -3.95
N THR A 113 8.41 7.13 -5.29
CA THR A 113 9.11 8.20 -6.04
C THR A 113 8.51 9.60 -5.91
N GLY A 114 7.40 9.80 -5.19
CA GLY A 114 6.65 11.06 -5.17
C GLY A 114 5.83 11.30 -6.45
N ARG A 115 5.56 10.26 -7.24
CA ARG A 115 4.59 10.30 -8.34
C ARG A 115 3.18 10.07 -7.81
N ILE A 116 2.30 11.04 -8.02
CA ILE A 116 0.88 10.94 -7.72
C ILE A 116 0.19 10.19 -8.87
N VAL A 117 -0.52 9.14 -8.50
CA VAL A 117 -1.29 8.24 -9.37
C VAL A 117 -2.74 8.22 -8.90
N ALA A 118 -3.63 7.64 -9.69
CA ALA A 118 -4.99 7.36 -9.27
C ALA A 118 -5.16 5.87 -9.06
N ALA A 119 -5.83 5.51 -7.96
CA ALA A 119 -6.06 4.14 -7.53
C ALA A 119 -7.54 3.93 -7.20
N LYS A 120 -7.98 2.67 -7.30
CA LYS A 120 -9.27 2.25 -6.73
C LYS A 120 -9.12 2.14 -5.21
N ALA A 121 -10.18 2.46 -4.48
CA ALA A 121 -10.24 2.31 -3.04
C ALA A 121 -11.67 2.05 -2.54
N THR A 122 -11.79 1.68 -1.27
CA THR A 122 -13.07 1.52 -0.59
C THR A 122 -12.93 1.98 0.85
N ALA A 123 -13.69 3.00 1.24
CA ALA A 123 -13.76 3.41 2.63
C ALA A 123 -14.61 2.39 3.41
N LYS A 124 -14.21 2.08 4.65
CA LYS A 124 -15.01 1.30 5.58
C LYS A 124 -14.80 1.80 7.00
N LEU A 125 -15.81 1.65 7.85
CA LEU A 125 -15.66 1.70 9.31
C LEU A 125 -14.75 0.55 9.74
N THR A 126 -13.84 0.80 10.67
CA THR A 126 -12.74 -0.11 11.03
C THR A 126 -12.61 -0.39 12.52
N ARG A 127 -12.83 0.61 13.37
CA ARG A 127 -12.98 0.46 14.82
C ARG A 127 -14.08 1.42 15.28
N HIS A 128 -14.92 1.00 16.21
CA HIS A 128 -15.86 1.90 16.88
C HIS A 128 -15.19 2.56 18.09
N ASN A 129 -15.63 3.76 18.48
CA ASN A 129 -15.25 4.40 19.74
C ASN A 129 -13.72 4.38 20.04
N ALA A 130 -12.90 4.67 19.03
CA ALA A 130 -11.45 4.58 19.13
C ALA A 130 -10.83 5.82 19.79
N GLU A 131 -9.62 5.65 20.33
CA GLU A 131 -8.80 6.77 20.80
C GLU A 131 -8.30 7.59 19.61
N LEU A 132 -8.18 8.91 19.78
CA LEU A 132 -7.83 9.83 18.72
C LEU A 132 -6.65 10.74 19.09
N VAL A 133 -5.78 10.97 18.12
CA VAL A 133 -4.89 12.13 18.05
C VAL A 133 -5.30 13.02 16.88
N LYS A 134 -5.12 14.33 17.05
CA LYS A 134 -5.35 15.36 16.05
C LYS A 134 -4.02 15.93 15.59
N VAL A 135 -3.64 15.65 14.35
CA VAL A 135 -2.45 16.22 13.70
C VAL A 135 -2.86 17.54 13.05
N LEU A 136 -2.23 18.66 13.46
CA LEU A 136 -2.35 19.96 12.80
C LEU A 136 -1.25 20.12 11.75
N LEU A 137 -1.58 20.69 10.60
CA LEU A 137 -0.66 20.99 9.51
C LEU A 137 -0.46 22.49 9.25
N ASP A 138 0.69 22.86 8.67
CA ASP A 138 1.06 24.25 8.36
C ASP A 138 0.15 24.94 7.33
N ASN A 139 -0.64 24.18 6.58
CA ASN A 139 -1.69 24.65 5.69
C ASN A 139 -3.03 24.94 6.42
N GLY A 140 -3.08 24.77 7.75
CA GLY A 140 -4.29 24.94 8.56
C GLY A 140 -5.23 23.73 8.58
N ALA A 141 -4.88 22.62 7.93
CA ALA A 141 -5.69 21.40 7.97
C ALA A 141 -5.50 20.63 9.28
N GLU A 142 -6.58 20.04 9.77
CA GLU A 142 -6.58 19.13 10.92
C GLU A 142 -6.92 17.71 10.47
N ILE A 143 -6.25 16.71 11.05
CA ILE A 143 -6.46 15.29 10.72
C ILE A 143 -6.63 14.52 12.04
N LYS A 144 -7.84 14.00 12.29
CA LYS A 144 -8.11 13.15 13.46
C LYS A 144 -7.97 11.67 13.09
N CYS A 145 -7.13 10.96 13.81
CA CYS A 145 -6.76 9.57 13.51
C CYS A 145 -6.39 8.80 14.78
N THR A 146 -6.31 7.47 14.69
CA THR A 146 -5.86 6.67 15.83
C THR A 146 -4.36 6.85 16.06
N PRO A 147 -3.85 6.76 17.31
CA PRO A 147 -2.43 6.97 17.63
C PRO A 147 -1.45 6.08 16.82
N ASP A 148 -1.91 4.89 16.39
CA ASP A 148 -1.20 3.91 15.57
C ASP A 148 -1.31 4.14 14.05
N HIS A 149 -1.96 5.22 13.60
CA HIS A 149 -2.08 5.49 12.18
C HIS A 149 -0.76 5.98 11.58
N GLN A 150 -0.26 5.32 10.53
CA GLN A 150 1.01 5.67 9.91
C GLN A 150 0.87 6.68 8.75
N PHE A 151 1.61 7.79 8.85
CA PHE A 151 1.68 8.85 7.86
C PHE A 151 2.95 8.76 7.00
N MET A 152 2.80 8.90 5.69
CA MET A 152 3.91 9.00 4.74
C MET A 152 4.66 10.34 4.88
N LEU A 153 5.95 10.26 5.15
CA LEU A 153 6.90 11.37 5.23
C LEU A 153 7.36 11.81 3.84
N ARG A 154 7.92 13.02 3.73
CA ARG A 154 8.34 13.61 2.44
C ARG A 154 9.46 12.84 1.69
N ASN A 155 10.11 11.88 2.35
CA ASN A 155 11.11 10.97 1.76
C ASN A 155 10.52 9.60 1.34
N GLY A 156 9.25 9.32 1.64
CA GLY A 156 8.57 8.05 1.34
C GLY A 156 8.50 7.06 2.52
N GLU A 157 9.18 7.31 3.64
CA GLU A 157 9.03 6.49 4.86
C GLU A 157 7.70 6.74 5.57
N TYR A 158 7.37 5.90 6.57
CA TYR A 158 6.16 6.01 7.38
C TYR A 158 6.48 6.28 8.86
N CYS A 159 5.63 7.06 9.54
CA CYS A 159 5.73 7.38 10.96
C CYS A 159 4.33 7.35 11.61
N GLU A 160 4.19 6.78 12.82
CA GLU A 160 2.91 6.75 13.54
C GLU A 160 2.45 8.15 13.96
N ALA A 161 1.13 8.36 13.99
CA ALA A 161 0.49 9.63 14.32
C ALA A 161 0.95 10.19 15.66
N ARG A 162 1.15 9.32 16.67
CA ARG A 162 1.66 9.68 18.00
C ARG A 162 3.12 10.18 18.00
N ASP A 163 3.91 9.75 17.03
CA ASP A 163 5.37 9.97 16.97
C ASP A 163 5.76 11.14 16.04
N LEU A 164 4.77 11.73 15.35
CA LEU A 164 4.94 12.90 14.49
C LEU A 164 5.32 14.14 15.30
N LYS A 165 6.53 14.65 15.08
CA LYS A 165 7.08 15.84 15.75
C LYS A 165 6.85 17.11 14.92
N THR A 166 6.64 18.23 15.62
CA THR A 166 6.56 19.57 15.02
C THR A 166 7.71 19.84 14.05
N GLY A 167 7.39 20.36 12.86
CA GLY A 167 8.33 20.67 11.78
C GLY A 167 8.57 19.53 10.78
N ILE A 168 8.24 18.28 11.11
CA ILE A 168 8.30 17.16 10.16
C ILE A 168 7.35 17.43 8.99
N SER A 169 7.85 17.28 7.76
CA SER A 169 7.07 17.47 6.54
C SER A 169 6.55 16.15 6.00
N LEU A 170 5.25 16.07 5.74
CA LEU A 170 4.60 14.89 5.19
C LEU A 170 4.64 14.89 3.65
N MET A 171 4.38 13.75 3.01
CA MET A 171 4.29 13.65 1.54
C MET A 171 3.03 14.41 1.07
N PRO A 172 3.14 15.47 0.25
CA PRO A 172 2.02 16.36 -0.01
C PRO A 172 1.11 15.89 -1.15
N PHE A 173 -0.14 16.34 -1.17
CA PHE A 173 -1.06 16.23 -2.31
C PHE A 173 -1.57 17.62 -2.71
N TYR A 174 -1.25 18.06 -3.93
CA TYR A 174 -1.65 19.39 -4.44
C TYR A 174 -2.54 19.26 -5.68
N SER A 175 -3.77 19.82 -5.61
CA SER A 175 -4.74 19.87 -6.71
C SER A 175 -5.37 21.26 -6.88
N LYS A 176 -5.81 21.60 -8.11
CA LYS A 176 -6.61 22.80 -8.43
C LYS A 176 -7.35 22.61 -9.75
N ILE A 177 -8.35 23.42 -10.07
CA ILE A 177 -9.02 23.42 -11.39
C ILE A 177 -8.39 24.51 -12.29
N ASP A 178 -8.31 24.27 -13.60
CA ASP A 178 -7.85 25.25 -14.60
C ASP A 178 -8.99 26.01 -15.30
N LYS A 179 -8.62 27.08 -16.03
CA LYS A 179 -9.54 27.98 -16.73
C LYS A 179 -10.44 27.30 -17.78
N ASP A 180 -10.12 26.09 -18.20
CA ASP A 180 -10.85 25.32 -19.20
C ASP A 180 -11.65 24.17 -18.53
N GLY A 181 -11.77 24.19 -17.20
CA GLY A 181 -12.57 23.26 -16.39
C GLY A 181 -11.84 22.01 -15.90
N TYR A 182 -10.53 21.86 -16.17
CA TYR A 182 -9.83 20.60 -15.87
C TYR A 182 -9.14 20.59 -14.52
N THR A 183 -9.31 19.51 -13.77
CA THR A 183 -8.50 19.21 -12.59
C THR A 183 -7.02 19.08 -12.99
N LEU A 184 -6.15 19.87 -12.36
CA LEU A 184 -4.69 19.80 -12.40
C LEU A 184 -4.18 19.26 -11.06
N ILE A 185 -3.26 18.29 -11.11
CA ILE A 185 -2.49 17.85 -9.93
C ILE A 185 -1.01 18.21 -10.11
N GLN A 186 -0.31 18.48 -9.01
CA GLN A 186 1.14 18.72 -9.03
C GLN A 186 1.88 17.42 -8.70
N GLN A 187 2.83 17.02 -9.56
CA GLN A 187 3.61 15.80 -9.36
C GLN A 187 4.82 16.07 -8.45
N ASN A 188 4.86 15.48 -7.25
CA ASN A 188 5.86 15.84 -6.22
C ASN A 188 7.30 15.64 -6.69
N TYR A 189 7.57 14.57 -7.45
CA TYR A 189 8.88 14.26 -8.04
C TYR A 189 9.45 15.32 -9.01
N SER A 190 8.62 16.26 -9.49
CA SER A 190 9.04 17.26 -10.50
C SER A 190 8.50 18.68 -10.28
N GLY A 191 7.57 18.87 -9.34
CA GLY A 191 6.86 20.12 -9.13
C GLY A 191 5.99 20.57 -10.32
N ARG A 192 5.82 19.74 -11.36
CA ARG A 192 5.05 20.08 -12.57
C ARG A 192 3.57 19.84 -12.36
N TRP A 193 2.74 20.77 -12.84
CA TRP A 193 1.30 20.62 -12.90
C TRP A 193 0.88 19.87 -14.16
N GLN A 194 -0.04 18.91 -14.03
CA GLN A 194 -0.57 18.10 -15.12
C GLN A 194 -2.08 17.91 -14.99
N LYS A 195 -2.83 17.92 -16.11
CA LYS A 195 -4.26 17.56 -16.13
C LYS A 195 -4.45 16.12 -15.62
N ALA A 196 -5.40 15.94 -14.71
CA ALA A 196 -5.62 14.70 -13.97
C ALA A 196 -5.88 13.52 -14.91
N HIS A 197 -6.75 13.66 -15.92
CA HIS A 197 -7.02 12.60 -16.90
C HIS A 197 -5.75 12.03 -17.56
N TRP A 198 -4.68 12.82 -17.74
CA TRP A 198 -3.41 12.32 -18.28
C TRP A 198 -2.52 11.65 -17.23
N ALA A 199 -2.73 11.89 -15.94
CA ALA A 199 -2.09 11.12 -14.87
C ALA A 199 -2.81 9.78 -14.67
N ILE A 200 -4.14 9.80 -14.76
CA ILE A 200 -5.07 8.67 -14.60
C ILE A 200 -4.96 7.70 -15.80
N ALA A 201 -4.93 8.22 -17.03
CA ALA A 201 -4.57 7.46 -18.23
C ALA A 201 -3.17 6.81 -18.16
N ARG A 202 -2.28 7.32 -17.29
CA ARG A 202 -0.92 6.79 -17.08
C ARG A 202 -0.78 5.95 -15.81
N SER A 203 -1.83 5.80 -14.99
CA SER A 203 -1.91 4.73 -13.97
C SER A 203 -2.63 3.48 -14.50
N GLY A 204 -2.93 3.42 -15.81
CA GLY A 204 -3.45 2.22 -16.46
C GLY A 204 -4.97 2.02 -16.34
N LEU A 205 -5.68 2.87 -15.57
CA LEU A 205 -7.11 2.74 -15.32
C LEU A 205 -8.01 2.86 -16.57
N LEU A 206 -7.49 3.39 -17.69
CA LEU A 206 -8.16 3.46 -19.00
C LEU A 206 -7.68 2.35 -19.96
N GLY A 207 -6.89 1.39 -19.46
CA GLY A 207 -6.15 0.44 -20.27
C GLY A 207 -4.89 1.04 -20.92
N LYS A 208 -4.26 0.25 -21.80
CA LYS A 208 -3.05 0.66 -22.54
C LYS A 208 -3.38 1.79 -23.51
N ILE A 209 -2.70 2.93 -23.37
CA ILE A 209 -2.85 4.09 -24.27
C ILE A 209 -2.65 3.63 -25.73
N PRO A 210 -3.68 3.71 -26.60
CA PRO A 210 -3.57 3.26 -27.98
C PRO A 210 -2.81 4.27 -28.85
N SER A 211 -2.22 3.77 -29.93
CA SER A 211 -1.67 4.58 -31.01
C SER A 211 -2.63 4.54 -32.20
N PHE A 212 -3.07 5.71 -32.67
CA PHE A 212 -3.97 5.83 -33.82
C PHE A 212 -3.16 6.13 -35.08
N GLN A 213 -3.38 5.37 -36.15
CA GLN A 213 -2.59 5.49 -37.38
C GLN A 213 -2.71 6.92 -37.97
N ASN A 214 -1.56 7.61 -38.08
CA ASN A 214 -1.46 9.01 -38.52
C ASN A 214 -2.21 10.03 -37.66
N GLN A 215 -2.53 9.73 -36.39
CA GLN A 215 -3.21 10.67 -35.48
C GLN A 215 -2.59 10.71 -34.08
N ARG A 216 -2.63 11.88 -33.42
CA ARG A 216 -2.30 11.99 -32.00
C ARG A 216 -3.47 11.46 -31.15
N THR A 217 -3.15 10.70 -30.11
CA THR A 217 -4.13 10.23 -29.11
C THR A 217 -4.59 11.39 -28.22
N VAL A 218 -5.90 11.53 -28.04
CA VAL A 218 -6.53 12.47 -27.11
C VAL A 218 -7.48 11.71 -26.18
N ILE A 219 -7.88 12.36 -25.07
CA ILE A 219 -8.85 11.82 -24.11
C ILE A 219 -10.13 12.63 -24.19
N HIS A 220 -11.24 11.97 -24.53
CA HIS A 220 -12.59 12.53 -24.50
C HIS A 220 -13.25 12.21 -23.15
N HIS A 221 -14.07 13.13 -22.65
CA HIS A 221 -14.91 12.98 -21.46
C HIS A 221 -16.36 12.86 -21.96
N LYS A 222 -16.98 11.69 -21.81
CA LYS A 222 -18.26 11.31 -22.45
C LYS A 222 -19.45 12.15 -21.97
N ASN A 223 -19.43 12.57 -20.71
CA ASN A 223 -20.42 13.49 -20.14
C ASN A 223 -20.09 14.98 -20.36
N PHE A 224 -19.00 15.28 -21.06
CA PHE A 224 -18.48 16.64 -21.34
C PHE A 224 -18.00 17.44 -20.11
N ASP A 225 -18.03 16.87 -18.89
CA ASP A 225 -17.41 17.44 -17.70
C ASP A 225 -15.89 17.19 -17.70
N CYS A 226 -15.10 18.24 -17.45
CA CYS A 226 -13.64 18.23 -17.48
C CYS A 226 -13.00 18.01 -16.08
N ALA A 227 -13.80 18.16 -15.02
CA ALA A 227 -13.43 17.85 -13.64
C ALA A 227 -13.74 16.38 -13.29
N ASP A 228 -14.72 15.76 -13.96
CA ASP A 228 -15.01 14.33 -13.85
C ASP A 228 -14.00 13.47 -14.62
N ASN A 229 -12.88 13.15 -13.97
CA ASN A 229 -11.79 12.38 -14.56
C ASN A 229 -11.91 10.87 -14.24
N ARG A 230 -13.09 10.38 -13.82
CA ARG A 230 -13.30 8.94 -13.53
C ARG A 230 -13.13 8.08 -14.80
N PRO A 231 -12.48 6.90 -14.73
CA PRO A 231 -12.17 6.10 -15.92
C PRO A 231 -13.35 5.76 -16.82
N GLU A 232 -14.54 5.50 -16.26
CA GLU A 232 -15.76 5.22 -17.02
C GLU A 232 -16.22 6.40 -17.89
N ASN A 233 -15.93 7.64 -17.48
CA ASN A 233 -16.22 8.85 -18.25
C ASN A 233 -15.20 9.08 -19.38
N LEU A 234 -14.00 8.51 -19.28
CA LEU A 234 -12.90 8.81 -20.19
C LEU A 234 -12.83 7.83 -21.38
N GLU A 235 -12.32 8.31 -22.51
CA GLU A 235 -12.16 7.53 -23.75
C GLU A 235 -10.95 7.99 -24.55
N PHE A 236 -10.14 7.05 -25.03
CA PHE A 236 -9.05 7.36 -25.97
C PHE A 236 -9.58 7.44 -27.40
N MET A 237 -9.25 8.52 -28.10
CA MET A 237 -9.61 8.71 -29.51
C MET A 237 -8.44 9.26 -30.31
N GLY A 238 -8.37 8.94 -31.61
CA GLY A 238 -7.54 9.70 -32.54
C GLY A 238 -8.08 11.13 -32.65
N HIS A 239 -7.22 12.13 -32.77
CA HIS A 239 -7.65 13.53 -32.75
C HIS A 239 -8.60 13.92 -33.90
N ASN A 240 -8.45 13.31 -35.07
CA ASN A 240 -9.37 13.51 -36.19
C ASN A 240 -10.66 12.70 -35.97
N ASP A 241 -10.56 11.51 -35.38
CA ASP A 241 -11.71 10.66 -35.04
C ASP A 241 -12.59 11.32 -33.99
N HIS A 242 -12.00 11.90 -32.94
CA HIS A 242 -12.64 12.77 -31.94
C HIS A 242 -13.34 13.97 -32.60
N SER A 243 -12.63 14.67 -33.50
CA SER A 243 -13.16 15.80 -34.28
C SER A 243 -14.25 15.40 -35.29
N THR A 244 -14.37 14.11 -35.60
CA THR A 244 -15.36 13.54 -36.52
C THR A 244 -16.54 12.96 -35.75
N TYR A 245 -16.33 12.38 -34.58
CA TYR A 245 -17.37 11.97 -33.63
C TYR A 245 -18.20 13.17 -33.20
N HIS A 246 -17.57 14.26 -32.75
CA HIS A 246 -18.29 15.50 -32.42
C HIS A 246 -19.03 16.12 -33.60
N ARG A 247 -18.57 15.90 -34.84
CA ARG A 247 -19.31 16.27 -36.05
C ARG A 247 -20.50 15.34 -36.27
N SER A 248 -20.32 14.03 -36.14
CA SER A 248 -21.39 13.02 -36.28
C SER A 248 -22.48 13.12 -35.20
N LEU A 249 -22.20 13.74 -34.05
CA LEU A 249 -23.20 14.09 -33.04
C LEU A 249 -24.05 15.29 -33.47
N VAL A 250 -23.47 16.25 -34.21
CA VAL A 250 -24.18 17.32 -34.92
C VAL A 250 -24.99 16.71 -36.08
N ASP A 251 -24.39 15.85 -36.90
CA ASP A 251 -25.05 15.29 -38.09
C ASP A 251 -26.19 14.30 -37.76
N ARG A 252 -26.17 13.60 -36.61
CA ARG A 252 -27.22 12.65 -36.23
C ARG A 252 -28.41 13.24 -35.45
N ASN A 253 -28.39 14.53 -35.17
CA ASN A 253 -29.47 15.19 -34.44
C ASN A 253 -30.24 16.12 -35.38
N THR A 254 -31.52 15.86 -35.58
CA THR A 254 -32.42 16.71 -36.38
C THR A 254 -32.51 18.14 -35.84
N HIS A 255 -32.26 18.37 -34.55
CA HIS A 255 -32.10 19.72 -34.00
C HIS A 255 -30.85 20.42 -34.57
N TRP A 256 -29.69 19.76 -34.52
CA TRP A 256 -28.42 20.30 -35.01
C TRP A 256 -28.33 20.36 -36.55
N GLN A 257 -29.28 19.75 -37.29
CA GLN A 257 -29.46 19.94 -38.73
C GLN A 257 -30.62 20.88 -39.10
N SER A 258 -31.41 21.34 -38.12
CA SER A 258 -32.55 22.22 -38.38
C SER A 258 -32.13 23.59 -38.96
N TRP A 259 -33.02 24.19 -39.75
CA TRP A 259 -32.83 25.55 -40.25
C TRP A 259 -32.61 26.54 -39.09
N GLU A 260 -33.37 26.40 -37.99
CA GLU A 260 -33.21 27.24 -36.80
C GLU A 260 -31.82 27.12 -36.18
N PHE A 261 -31.29 25.90 -36.03
CA PHE A 261 -29.95 25.74 -35.51
C PHE A 261 -28.90 26.27 -36.48
N GLU A 262 -29.04 26.05 -37.79
CA GLU A 262 -28.10 26.59 -38.76
C GLU A 262 -28.09 28.13 -38.75
N GLN A 263 -29.23 28.79 -38.50
CA GLN A 263 -29.28 30.23 -38.24
C GLN A 263 -28.61 30.61 -36.91
N LYS A 264 -28.96 29.94 -35.80
CA LYS A 264 -28.34 30.18 -34.48
C LYS A 264 -26.82 29.93 -34.50
N ARG A 265 -26.35 28.95 -35.27
CA ARG A 265 -24.95 28.61 -35.52
C ARG A 265 -24.26 29.69 -36.35
N LYS A 266 -24.87 30.17 -37.43
CA LYS A 266 -24.36 31.32 -38.21
C LYS A 266 -24.25 32.58 -37.36
N GLN A 267 -25.27 32.88 -36.54
CA GLN A 267 -25.25 33.98 -35.57
C GLN A 267 -24.15 33.79 -34.52
N ALA A 268 -24.00 32.59 -33.94
CA ALA A 268 -22.94 32.29 -32.97
C ALA A 268 -21.52 32.35 -33.57
N ILE A 269 -21.35 31.93 -34.83
CA ILE A 269 -20.08 32.07 -35.58
C ILE A 269 -19.77 33.54 -35.83
N ALA A 270 -20.76 34.35 -36.25
CA ALA A 270 -20.61 35.79 -36.46
C ALA A 270 -20.29 36.53 -35.15
N ALA A 271 -21.03 36.25 -34.07
CA ALA A 271 -20.75 36.78 -32.74
C ALA A 271 -19.35 36.37 -32.24
N LYS A 272 -18.98 35.10 -32.40
CA LYS A 272 -17.62 34.63 -32.08
C LYS A 272 -16.57 35.37 -32.91
N ALA A 273 -16.79 35.60 -34.21
CA ALA A 273 -15.91 36.38 -35.07
C ALA A 273 -15.81 37.87 -34.67
N GLN A 274 -16.73 38.41 -33.87
CA GLN A 274 -16.59 39.73 -33.25
C GLN A 274 -15.77 39.69 -31.95
N THR A 275 -15.67 38.56 -31.25
CA THR A 275 -14.81 38.45 -30.04
C THR A 275 -13.31 38.45 -30.37
N SER A 276 -12.45 38.69 -29.37
CA SER A 276 -11.00 38.63 -29.49
C SER A 276 -10.48 37.21 -29.76
N ASP A 277 -10.94 36.23 -28.98
CA ASP A 277 -10.46 34.85 -29.07
C ASP A 277 -11.03 34.13 -30.30
N GLY A 278 -12.24 34.48 -30.73
CA GLY A 278 -12.76 34.01 -32.02
C GLY A 278 -11.97 34.56 -33.21
N ARG A 279 -11.58 35.84 -33.19
CA ARG A 279 -10.69 36.40 -34.23
C ARG A 279 -9.34 35.71 -34.28
N ARG A 280 -8.73 35.39 -33.12
CA ARG A 280 -7.49 34.61 -33.07
C ARG A 280 -7.70 33.19 -33.65
N TYR A 281 -8.73 32.48 -33.20
CA TYR A 281 -9.08 31.13 -33.68
C TYR A 281 -9.32 31.05 -35.20
N TYR A 282 -10.02 32.03 -35.78
CA TYR A 282 -10.22 32.08 -37.23
C TYR A 282 -8.97 32.52 -38.00
N ALA A 283 -8.10 33.37 -37.43
CA ALA A 283 -6.81 33.70 -38.02
C ALA A 283 -5.86 32.50 -38.05
N GLU A 284 -5.75 31.74 -36.96
CA GLU A 284 -4.95 30.51 -36.85
C GLU A 284 -5.34 29.49 -37.93
N ARG A 285 -6.64 29.20 -38.09
CA ARG A 285 -7.13 28.29 -39.14
C ARG A 285 -7.07 28.90 -40.56
N GLY A 286 -7.16 30.22 -40.67
CA GLY A 286 -6.88 30.94 -41.91
C GLY A 286 -5.45 30.73 -42.38
N THR A 287 -4.47 30.85 -41.47
CA THR A 287 -3.06 30.56 -41.73
C THR A 287 -2.85 29.10 -42.14
N GLU A 288 -3.44 28.14 -41.44
CA GLU A 288 -3.35 26.71 -41.77
C GLU A 288 -3.94 26.38 -43.16
N ASN A 289 -5.09 26.98 -43.50
CA ASN A 289 -5.68 26.86 -44.83
C ASN A 289 -4.83 27.51 -45.92
N ILE A 290 -4.22 28.67 -45.66
CA ILE A 290 -3.30 29.35 -46.57
C ILE A 290 -2.04 28.49 -46.79
N LEU A 291 -1.45 27.92 -45.75
CA LEU A 291 -0.27 27.03 -45.86
C LEU A 291 -0.58 25.77 -46.70
N ASN A 292 -1.76 25.18 -46.54
CA ASN A 292 -2.20 24.07 -47.40
C ASN A 292 -2.45 24.53 -48.85
N TYR A 293 -3.02 25.71 -49.06
CA TYR A 293 -3.21 26.29 -50.39
C TYR A 293 -1.87 26.61 -51.09
N MET A 294 -0.89 27.15 -50.35
CA MET A 294 0.49 27.37 -50.80
C MET A 294 1.14 26.07 -51.28
N LYS A 295 1.00 24.99 -50.50
CA LYS A 295 1.57 23.67 -50.80
C LYS A 295 0.94 23.05 -52.05
N ASN A 296 -0.38 23.21 -52.23
CA ASN A 296 -1.12 22.57 -53.30
C ASN A 296 -1.20 23.41 -54.59
N ASN A 297 -1.01 24.73 -54.53
CA ASN A 297 -1.09 25.66 -55.67
C ASN A 297 0.09 26.67 -55.68
N PRO A 298 1.36 26.21 -55.64
CA PRO A 298 2.52 27.08 -55.35
C PRO A 298 2.72 28.21 -56.35
N GLU A 299 2.57 27.98 -57.66
CA GLU A 299 2.75 29.01 -58.69
C GLU A 299 1.63 30.05 -58.70
N HIS A 300 0.39 29.63 -58.44
CA HIS A 300 -0.73 30.57 -58.28
C HIS A 300 -0.54 31.44 -57.03
N PHE A 301 -0.13 30.83 -55.92
CA PHE A 301 0.17 31.57 -54.68
C PHE A 301 1.32 32.56 -54.86
N ARG A 302 2.44 32.16 -55.51
CA ARG A 302 3.57 33.05 -55.83
C ARG A 302 3.12 34.33 -56.54
N LYS A 303 2.29 34.19 -57.58
CA LYS A 303 1.70 35.34 -58.29
C LYS A 303 0.77 36.16 -57.39
N SER A 304 0.01 35.51 -56.52
CA SER A 304 -0.97 36.15 -55.62
C SER A 304 -0.35 37.03 -54.52
N VAL A 305 0.87 36.72 -54.05
CA VAL A 305 1.52 37.43 -52.92
C VAL A 305 2.68 38.35 -53.30
N ALA A 306 2.97 38.49 -54.59
CA ALA A 306 4.00 39.42 -55.08
C ALA A 306 3.74 40.86 -54.57
N GLY A 307 4.79 41.54 -54.08
CA GLY A 307 4.68 42.91 -53.55
C GLY A 307 3.81 43.07 -52.29
N ASN A 308 3.55 42.00 -51.52
CA ASN A 308 2.91 42.14 -50.19
C ASN A 308 3.81 42.79 -49.13
N GLY A 309 5.15 42.77 -49.32
CA GLY A 309 6.13 43.33 -48.38
C GLY A 309 5.98 44.85 -48.22
N GLU A 310 6.12 45.60 -49.33
CA GLU A 310 5.87 47.05 -49.40
C GLU A 310 4.51 47.41 -48.80
N ARG A 311 3.45 46.67 -49.18
CA ARG A 311 2.06 46.93 -48.76
C ARG A 311 1.84 46.74 -47.25
N GLY A 312 2.47 45.74 -46.64
CA GLY A 312 2.28 45.44 -45.20
C GLY A 312 3.06 46.36 -44.24
N LYS A 313 4.17 46.94 -44.70
CA LYS A 313 5.10 47.71 -43.85
C LYS A 313 4.46 48.94 -43.22
N GLN A 314 3.69 49.71 -43.99
CA GLN A 314 3.09 50.96 -43.52
C GLN A 314 2.06 50.73 -42.39
N TYR A 315 1.16 49.76 -42.59
CA TYR A 315 0.07 49.45 -41.65
C TYR A 315 0.57 49.12 -40.22
N LEU A 316 1.73 48.47 -40.09
CA LEU A 316 2.33 48.15 -38.78
C LEU A 316 2.91 49.38 -38.07
N ILE A 317 3.40 50.38 -38.83
CA ILE A 317 3.87 51.65 -38.27
C ILE A 317 2.65 52.43 -37.75
N ASP A 318 1.63 52.57 -38.60
CA ASP A 318 0.39 53.31 -38.29
C ASP A 318 -0.34 52.71 -37.08
N TYR A 319 -0.46 51.37 -37.01
CA TYR A 319 -1.14 50.68 -35.91
C TYR A 319 -0.45 50.92 -34.56
N ASN A 320 0.90 50.84 -34.51
CA ASN A 320 1.66 51.03 -33.28
C ASN A 320 1.68 52.50 -32.82
N GLN A 321 1.55 53.46 -33.74
CA GLN A 321 1.39 54.88 -33.43
C GLN A 321 -0.05 55.26 -33.03
N SER A 322 -1.04 54.44 -33.37
CA SER A 322 -2.45 54.68 -33.06
C SER A 322 -2.77 54.64 -31.55
N GLU A 323 -3.76 55.41 -31.13
CA GLU A 323 -4.31 55.36 -29.76
C GLU A 323 -4.83 53.97 -29.38
N LYS A 324 -5.27 53.17 -30.36
CA LYS A 324 -5.77 51.81 -30.12
C LYS A 324 -4.64 50.84 -29.74
N GLY A 325 -3.45 51.00 -30.34
CA GLY A 325 -2.23 50.29 -29.94
C GLY A 325 -1.75 50.73 -28.56
N LYS A 326 -1.61 52.04 -28.35
CA LYS A 326 -1.18 52.63 -27.06
C LYS A 326 -2.09 52.21 -25.90
N ALA A 327 -3.40 52.27 -26.07
CA ALA A 327 -4.39 51.87 -25.07
C ALA A 327 -4.27 50.39 -24.71
N LYS A 328 -4.07 49.50 -25.70
CA LYS A 328 -3.90 48.06 -25.44
C LYS A 328 -2.63 47.75 -24.65
N SER A 329 -1.53 48.45 -24.92
CA SER A 329 -0.31 48.37 -24.12
C SER A 329 -0.51 48.87 -22.69
N LYS A 330 -1.28 49.96 -22.51
CA LYS A 330 -1.59 50.55 -21.20
C LYS A 330 -2.55 49.69 -20.36
N GLU A 331 -3.45 48.94 -21.00
CA GLU A 331 -4.31 47.92 -20.36
C GLU A 331 -3.48 46.78 -19.78
N ILE A 332 -2.56 46.23 -20.58
CA ILE A 332 -1.70 45.09 -20.19
C ILE A 332 -0.76 45.48 -19.04
N ALA A 333 -0.21 46.71 -19.05
CA ALA A 333 0.74 47.19 -18.05
C ALA A 333 0.16 47.38 -16.63
N ASN A 334 -1.17 47.48 -16.48
CA ASN A 334 -1.83 47.89 -15.23
C ASN A 334 -2.70 46.81 -14.56
N ARG A 335 -2.66 45.55 -15.03
CA ARG A 335 -3.51 44.48 -14.50
C ARG A 335 -2.99 43.93 -13.17
N LEU A 336 -3.81 44.02 -12.12
CA LEU A 336 -3.54 43.50 -10.77
C LEU A 336 -4.31 42.20 -10.50
N TYR A 337 -3.78 41.39 -9.59
CA TYR A 337 -4.33 40.11 -9.14
C TYR A 337 -4.26 40.02 -7.61
N THR A 338 -5.39 39.88 -6.93
CA THR A 338 -5.46 39.79 -5.46
C THR A 338 -5.09 38.39 -4.97
N CYS A 339 -4.47 38.30 -3.79
CA CYS A 339 -4.22 37.05 -3.06
C CYS A 339 -5.37 36.76 -2.09
N GLU A 340 -6.09 35.66 -2.28
CA GLU A 340 -7.23 35.24 -1.46
C GLU A 340 -6.90 34.94 0.02
N THR A 341 -5.62 34.70 0.36
CA THR A 341 -5.18 34.38 1.73
C THR A 341 -4.93 35.62 2.60
N CYS A 342 -4.47 36.74 2.01
CA CYS A 342 -4.02 37.93 2.76
C CYS A 342 -4.49 39.27 2.17
N GLY A 343 -5.25 39.26 1.07
CA GLY A 343 -5.75 40.46 0.40
C GLY A 343 -4.73 41.26 -0.43
N GLU A 344 -3.44 40.89 -0.42
CA GLU A 344 -2.39 41.64 -1.13
C GLU A 344 -2.59 41.62 -2.67
N GLN A 345 -2.45 42.78 -3.34
CA GLN A 345 -2.62 42.91 -4.79
C GLN A 345 -1.30 42.92 -5.55
N ILE A 346 -1.16 42.03 -6.53
CA ILE A 346 0.11 41.69 -7.16
C ILE A 346 0.00 41.83 -8.69
N LYS A 347 0.99 42.49 -9.32
CA LYS A 347 0.94 42.89 -10.75
C LYS A 347 1.12 41.76 -11.78
N THR A 348 1.47 40.54 -11.38
CA THR A 348 1.67 39.43 -12.35
C THR A 348 1.23 38.08 -11.79
N PRO A 349 0.75 37.13 -12.64
CA PRO A 349 0.40 35.78 -12.20
C PRO A 349 1.59 35.01 -11.61
N ILE A 350 2.80 35.23 -12.15
CA ILE A 350 4.04 34.62 -11.65
C ILE A 350 4.42 35.24 -10.28
N GLY A 351 4.21 36.54 -10.11
CA GLY A 351 4.34 37.22 -8.82
C GLY A 351 3.38 36.63 -7.77
N LEU A 352 2.10 36.45 -8.12
CA LEU A 352 1.10 35.86 -7.23
C LEU A 352 1.43 34.40 -6.86
N HIS A 353 1.92 33.60 -7.81
CA HIS A 353 2.43 32.25 -7.52
C HIS A 353 3.64 32.28 -6.57
N ASN A 354 4.61 33.17 -6.81
CA ASN A 354 5.81 33.30 -5.99
C ASN A 354 5.53 33.85 -4.59
N HIS A 355 4.59 34.79 -4.45
CA HIS A 355 4.12 35.31 -3.17
C HIS A 355 3.53 34.18 -2.33
N ARG A 356 2.59 33.39 -2.88
CA ARG A 356 2.03 32.20 -2.17
C ARG A 356 3.13 31.23 -1.73
N LYS A 357 4.10 30.96 -2.62
CA LYS A 357 5.22 30.05 -2.34
C LYS A 357 6.22 30.58 -1.30
N LYS A 358 6.39 31.90 -1.17
CA LYS A 358 7.43 32.53 -0.32
C LYS A 358 6.93 33.11 0.99
N GLN A 359 5.74 33.73 1.00
CA GLN A 359 5.15 34.34 2.20
C GLN A 359 4.30 33.35 3.00
N HIS A 360 3.55 32.47 2.33
CA HIS A 360 2.62 31.55 2.98
C HIS A 360 3.14 30.10 3.09
N GLY A 361 4.11 29.71 2.27
CA GLY A 361 5.10 28.67 2.58
C GLY A 361 4.64 27.20 2.71
N TYR A 362 3.34 26.91 2.63
CA TYR A 362 2.72 25.61 2.93
C TYR A 362 3.45 24.37 2.38
N ASN A 363 3.94 23.51 3.28
CA ASN A 363 4.72 22.32 2.95
C ASN A 363 4.18 21.03 3.57
N HIS A 364 2.97 21.06 4.15
CA HIS A 364 2.37 19.96 4.91
C HIS A 364 3.26 19.54 6.08
N LYS A 365 3.79 20.55 6.79
CA LYS A 365 4.50 20.33 8.05
C LYS A 365 3.52 20.08 9.18
N VAL A 366 3.81 19.10 10.01
CA VAL A 366 3.17 18.94 11.32
C VAL A 366 3.48 20.17 12.17
N VAL A 367 2.44 20.84 12.65
CA VAL A 367 2.54 21.95 13.62
C VAL A 367 2.49 21.36 15.03
N GLU A 368 1.53 20.49 15.29
CA GLU A 368 1.29 19.88 16.60
C GLU A 368 0.56 18.54 16.43
N VAL A 369 0.69 17.66 17.43
CA VAL A 369 -0.12 16.45 17.59
C VAL A 369 -0.78 16.52 18.97
N ILE A 370 -2.12 16.57 18.98
CA ILE A 370 -2.92 16.77 20.18
C ILE A 370 -3.71 15.49 20.47
N HIS A 371 -3.48 14.83 21.60
CA HIS A 371 -4.37 13.75 22.05
C HIS A 371 -5.76 14.32 22.37
N LEU A 372 -6.80 13.69 21.82
CA LEU A 372 -8.18 14.10 22.07
C LEU A 372 -8.79 13.27 23.19
N SER A 373 -9.53 13.92 24.08
CA SER A 373 -10.38 13.25 25.08
C SER A 373 -11.68 12.71 24.49
N GLU A 374 -12.12 13.23 23.34
CA GLU A 374 -13.19 12.62 22.57
C GLU A 374 -12.71 11.34 21.87
N ARG A 375 -13.59 10.34 21.86
CA ARG A 375 -13.43 9.08 21.13
C ARG A 375 -14.51 9.02 20.08
N GLN A 376 -14.18 8.55 18.87
CA GLN A 376 -15.14 8.47 17.77
C GLN A 376 -14.96 7.17 16.99
N ASP A 377 -15.96 6.84 16.19
CA ASP A 377 -15.87 5.79 15.18
C ASP A 377 -14.83 6.16 14.12
N VAL A 378 -13.95 5.21 13.80
CA VAL A 378 -12.82 5.42 12.89
C VAL A 378 -12.82 4.44 11.73
N TYR A 379 -12.57 5.02 10.56
CA TYR A 379 -12.70 4.52 9.22
C TYR A 379 -11.31 4.43 8.58
N CYS A 380 -11.13 3.55 7.61
CA CYS A 380 -9.90 3.51 6.82
C CYS A 380 -10.21 3.20 5.37
N LEU A 381 -9.48 3.86 4.46
CA LEU A 381 -9.51 3.50 3.06
C LEU A 381 -8.68 2.24 2.86
N THR A 382 -9.36 1.20 2.42
CA THR A 382 -8.72 0.13 1.67
C THR A 382 -8.23 0.72 0.35
N VAL A 383 -6.92 0.75 0.14
CA VAL A 383 -6.32 0.99 -1.19
C VAL A 383 -5.60 -0.29 -1.58
N PRO A 384 -6.08 -1.01 -2.60
CA PRO A 384 -5.39 -2.19 -3.08
C PRO A 384 -3.98 -1.86 -3.60
N GLU A 385 -3.91 -1.07 -4.66
CA GLU A 385 -2.77 -1.04 -5.57
C GLU A 385 -1.47 -0.42 -5.01
N TYR A 386 -1.58 0.35 -3.92
CA TYR A 386 -0.48 1.10 -3.29
C TYR A 386 -0.57 1.16 -1.76
N GLY A 387 -1.61 0.59 -1.14
CA GLY A 387 -1.92 0.64 0.30
C GLY A 387 -1.95 2.02 0.96
N ASN A 388 -1.89 3.10 0.20
CA ASN A 388 -1.77 4.47 0.66
C ASN A 388 -2.71 5.40 -0.14
N PHE A 389 -3.36 6.37 0.51
CA PHE A 389 -4.37 7.26 -0.08
C PHE A 389 -4.17 8.71 0.36
N ALA A 390 -4.43 9.65 -0.55
CA ALA A 390 -4.48 11.07 -0.23
C ALA A 390 -5.67 11.40 0.68
N LEU A 391 -5.41 12.18 1.72
CA LEU A 391 -6.43 12.99 2.39
C LEU A 391 -6.59 14.34 1.68
N THR A 392 -7.75 15.00 1.80
CA THR A 392 -7.94 16.38 1.32
C THR A 392 -7.10 17.38 2.14
N ALA A 393 -6.68 16.98 3.35
CA ALA A 393 -5.64 17.64 4.13
C ALA A 393 -4.20 17.47 3.56
N GLY A 394 -3.96 16.40 2.78
CA GLY A 394 -2.82 16.28 1.86
C GLY A 394 -1.80 15.11 1.96
N VAL A 395 -2.07 13.90 2.55
CA VAL A 395 -1.06 12.87 3.04
C VAL A 395 -1.51 11.32 3.00
N PHE A 396 -0.72 10.22 3.37
CA PHE A 396 -0.83 8.70 2.98
C PHE A 396 -0.36 7.47 3.98
N VAL A 397 -0.54 6.07 3.75
CA VAL A 397 -0.55 4.82 4.74
C VAL A 397 0.03 3.28 4.41
N HIS A 398 -0.10 2.12 5.22
CA HIS A 398 0.71 0.75 5.33
C HIS A 398 0.06 -0.77 5.62
N ASN A 399 0.73 -2.03 5.52
CA ASN A 399 0.31 -3.51 5.96
C ASN A 399 1.17 -4.95 5.81
N CYS A 400 0.90 -6.17 6.49
CA CYS A 400 1.82 -7.46 6.79
C CYS A 400 1.47 -9.09 6.52
N GLY A 401 2.27 -10.20 6.96
CA GLY A 401 2.24 -11.79 6.90
C GLY A 401 3.49 -12.81 6.43
N MET A 402 3.57 -14.24 6.42
CA MET A 402 4.78 -15.25 6.03
C MET A 402 4.74 -16.76 5.27
N ASN A 403 5.72 -17.40 4.40
CA ASN A 403 5.86 -18.87 3.73
C ASN A 403 7.19 -19.56 2.93
N ALA A 404 7.32 -20.83 2.33
CA ALA A 404 8.49 -21.42 1.45
C ALA A 404 8.41 -22.71 0.43
N LEU A 405 9.53 -23.21 -0.26
CA LEU A 405 9.74 -24.35 -1.29
C LEU A 405 11.23 -24.89 -1.67
N LYS A 406 11.46 -26.18 -2.12
CA LYS A 406 12.72 -26.75 -2.78
C LYS A 406 12.59 -27.13 -4.28
N MET A 407 13.53 -26.72 -5.16
CA MET A 407 13.50 -26.99 -6.62
C MET A 407 14.52 -28.03 -7.13
N PRO A 408 14.21 -28.80 -8.21
CA PRO A 408 15.14 -29.75 -8.86
C PRO A 408 16.15 -29.05 -9.80
N LEU A 409 16.71 -27.93 -9.35
CA LEU A 409 17.57 -27.05 -10.13
C LEU A 409 18.84 -26.78 -9.34
N LYS A 410 20.01 -26.78 -9.99
CA LYS A 410 21.31 -26.58 -9.34
C LYS A 410 21.80 -25.13 -9.43
N ALA A 411 22.50 -24.70 -8.38
CA ALA A 411 22.91 -23.32 -8.14
C ALA A 411 23.82 -22.73 -9.23
N ASN A 412 24.64 -23.55 -9.90
CA ASN A 412 25.48 -23.12 -11.03
C ASN A 412 24.69 -22.46 -12.17
N LYS A 413 23.38 -22.73 -12.30
CA LYS A 413 22.52 -22.08 -13.29
C LYS A 413 22.15 -20.62 -12.97
N LEU A 414 22.34 -20.17 -11.72
CA LEU A 414 22.03 -18.81 -11.25
C LEU A 414 23.12 -17.78 -11.60
N GLU A 415 24.32 -18.24 -11.97
CA GLU A 415 25.48 -17.39 -12.22
C GLU A 415 25.20 -16.33 -13.30
N GLY A 416 25.60 -15.08 -13.03
CA GLY A 416 25.30 -13.92 -13.88
C GLY A 416 23.83 -13.47 -13.91
N LYS A 417 22.87 -14.22 -13.35
CA LYS A 417 21.43 -13.96 -13.48
C LYS A 417 20.74 -13.38 -12.26
N LEU A 418 21.35 -13.44 -11.06
CA LEU A 418 20.71 -13.08 -9.78
C LEU A 418 19.93 -11.76 -9.86
N LYS A 419 20.55 -10.69 -10.37
CA LYS A 419 19.93 -9.37 -10.54
C LYS A 419 18.71 -9.37 -11.46
N GLN A 420 18.73 -10.11 -12.56
CA GLN A 420 17.58 -10.21 -13.47
C GLN A 420 16.45 -11.07 -12.86
N ILE A 421 16.81 -12.12 -12.12
CA ILE A 421 15.84 -12.93 -11.37
C ILE A 421 15.14 -12.07 -10.32
N ARG A 422 15.89 -11.25 -9.54
CA ARG A 422 15.33 -10.30 -8.57
C ARG A 422 14.35 -9.32 -9.22
N LEU A 423 14.74 -8.69 -10.33
CA LEU A 423 13.89 -7.76 -11.08
C LEU A 423 12.62 -8.42 -11.66
N ASP A 424 12.73 -9.66 -12.14
CA ASP A 424 11.55 -10.42 -12.62
C ASP A 424 10.60 -10.80 -11.47
N ILE A 425 11.12 -11.10 -10.27
CA ILE A 425 10.32 -11.34 -9.05
C ILE A 425 9.55 -10.08 -8.64
N GLU A 426 10.25 -8.96 -8.51
CA GLU A 426 9.69 -7.64 -8.18
C GLU A 426 8.62 -7.19 -9.20
N ALA A 427 8.72 -7.62 -10.46
CA ALA A 427 7.76 -7.33 -11.51
C ALA A 427 6.51 -8.24 -11.52
N ALA A 428 6.53 -9.39 -10.86
CA ALA A 428 5.46 -10.39 -10.89
C ALA A 428 4.75 -10.61 -9.54
N ILE A 429 5.43 -10.30 -8.44
CA ILE A 429 4.88 -10.38 -7.08
C ILE A 429 4.92 -8.96 -6.50
N PRO A 430 3.75 -8.30 -6.32
CA PRO A 430 3.72 -6.94 -5.79
C PRO A 430 4.25 -6.90 -4.35
N VAL A 431 5.16 -5.98 -4.05
CA VAL A 431 5.82 -5.85 -2.74
C VAL A 431 5.35 -4.64 -1.94
N GLY A 432 5.61 -4.66 -0.64
CA GLY A 432 5.22 -3.58 0.27
C GLY A 432 3.71 -3.41 0.28
N PHE A 433 3.25 -2.28 -0.24
CA PHE A 433 1.84 -1.91 -0.24
C PHE A 433 1.15 -2.13 -1.58
N ALA A 434 1.82 -2.79 -2.53
CA ALA A 434 1.26 -3.12 -3.83
C ALA A 434 0.40 -4.40 -3.82
N GLU A 435 -0.49 -4.49 -4.81
CA GLU A 435 -1.45 -5.59 -5.00
C GLU A 435 -1.65 -5.95 -6.48
N ASN A 436 -2.51 -6.93 -6.75
CA ASN A 436 -2.63 -7.58 -8.04
C ASN A 436 -3.39 -6.73 -9.07
N GLN A 437 -2.66 -6.27 -10.09
CA GLN A 437 -3.18 -5.51 -11.25
C GLN A 437 -4.16 -6.34 -12.10
N GLU A 438 -3.79 -7.59 -12.39
CA GLU A 438 -4.70 -8.60 -12.94
C GLU A 438 -4.87 -9.71 -11.90
N VAL A 439 -6.12 -10.06 -11.61
CA VAL A 439 -6.46 -11.13 -10.66
C VAL A 439 -6.62 -12.43 -11.44
N GLU A 440 -5.74 -13.40 -11.17
CA GLU A 440 -5.70 -14.67 -11.90
C GLU A 440 -6.94 -15.54 -11.60
N LYS A 441 -7.33 -16.41 -12.54
CA LYS A 441 -8.50 -17.30 -12.36
C LYS A 441 -8.38 -18.27 -11.17
N SER A 442 -7.16 -18.59 -10.74
CA SER A 442 -6.90 -19.30 -9.49
C SER A 442 -7.42 -18.53 -8.27
N VAL A 443 -7.18 -17.22 -8.25
CA VAL A 443 -7.53 -16.28 -7.17
C VAL A 443 -9.04 -16.08 -7.08
N THR A 444 -9.73 -15.96 -8.23
CA THR A 444 -11.21 -15.84 -8.27
C THR A 444 -11.94 -17.13 -7.92
N ASN A 445 -11.32 -18.29 -8.16
CA ASN A 445 -11.95 -19.60 -7.98
C ASN A 445 -11.66 -20.24 -6.60
N TRP A 446 -11.04 -19.50 -5.69
CA TRP A 446 -10.79 -19.96 -4.32
C TRP A 446 -12.10 -20.17 -3.55
N GLN A 447 -12.19 -21.25 -2.76
CA GLN A 447 -13.47 -21.66 -2.18
C GLN A 447 -13.86 -20.83 -0.94
N GLY A 448 -12.90 -20.28 -0.20
CA GLY A 448 -13.14 -19.39 0.94
C GLY A 448 -13.86 -18.07 0.60
N TRP A 449 -14.16 -17.80 -0.67
CA TRP A 449 -15.12 -16.76 -1.05
C TRP A 449 -16.57 -17.07 -0.69
N ARG A 450 -16.91 -18.34 -0.39
CA ARG A 450 -18.24 -18.76 0.06
C ARG A 450 -18.51 -18.28 1.48
N GLU A 451 -17.72 -18.74 2.45
CA GLU A 451 -17.81 -18.36 3.86
C GLU A 451 -17.50 -16.87 4.13
N PHE A 452 -17.01 -16.12 3.13
CA PHE A 452 -16.72 -14.68 3.28
C PHE A 452 -17.94 -13.86 3.77
N LYS A 453 -19.16 -14.33 3.51
CA LYS A 453 -20.41 -13.68 3.96
C LYS A 453 -20.89 -14.14 5.34
N GLU A 454 -20.17 -15.06 5.97
CA GLU A 454 -20.44 -15.60 7.30
C GLU A 454 -19.42 -15.07 8.35
N LEU A 455 -18.32 -14.44 7.88
CA LEU A 455 -17.29 -13.79 8.71
C LEU A 455 -17.82 -12.68 9.64
N HIS A 456 -16.99 -12.16 10.56
CA HIS A 456 -17.32 -10.97 11.35
C HIS A 456 -17.98 -9.88 10.49
N GLN A 457 -19.08 -9.31 10.99
CA GLN A 457 -19.93 -8.39 10.26
C GLN A 457 -19.15 -7.16 9.73
N GLY A 458 -18.08 -6.76 10.43
CA GLY A 458 -17.16 -5.69 10.03
C GLY A 458 -16.27 -5.99 8.80
N VAL A 459 -16.15 -7.25 8.34
CA VAL A 459 -15.29 -7.62 7.21
C VAL A 459 -16.00 -8.24 6.01
N GLN A 460 -17.24 -8.75 6.14
CA GLN A 460 -18.03 -9.39 5.07
C GLN A 460 -18.18 -8.56 3.78
N ARG A 461 -17.86 -7.26 3.82
CA ARG A 461 -17.92 -6.29 2.72
C ARG A 461 -16.54 -5.87 2.20
N GLN A 462 -15.52 -6.72 2.38
CA GLN A 462 -14.13 -6.50 1.92
C GLN A 462 -13.63 -7.60 0.96
N ASP A 463 -14.54 -8.36 0.34
CA ASP A 463 -14.27 -9.46 -0.59
C ASP A 463 -13.35 -9.04 -1.75
N ASN A 464 -13.70 -7.99 -2.49
CA ASN A 464 -12.93 -7.45 -3.61
C ASN A 464 -11.57 -6.86 -3.17
N LYS A 465 -11.39 -6.50 -1.89
CA LYS A 465 -10.05 -6.20 -1.36
C LYS A 465 -9.24 -7.47 -1.23
N ALA A 466 -9.77 -8.42 -0.47
CA ALA A 466 -9.10 -9.66 -0.17
C ALA A 466 -8.73 -10.37 -1.50
N LEU A 467 -9.61 -10.35 -2.49
CA LEU A 467 -9.40 -10.89 -3.84
C LEU A 467 -8.30 -10.20 -4.67
N LYS A 468 -7.86 -8.98 -4.31
CA LYS A 468 -6.69 -8.30 -4.90
C LYS A 468 -5.44 -8.38 -4.03
N GLN A 469 -5.59 -8.45 -2.70
CA GLN A 469 -4.53 -8.74 -1.74
C GLN A 469 -3.98 -10.18 -1.85
N LEU A 470 -4.77 -11.08 -2.43
CA LEU A 470 -4.47 -12.50 -2.58
C LEU A 470 -3.50 -12.71 -3.75
N GLY A 471 -2.21 -12.81 -3.41
CA GLY A 471 -1.06 -12.89 -4.30
C GLY A 471 -0.07 -11.73 -4.15
N SER A 472 -0.01 -11.01 -3.02
CA SER A 472 0.94 -9.90 -2.81
C SER A 472 1.72 -9.98 -1.49
N LEU A 473 2.96 -9.46 -1.49
CA LEU A 473 3.93 -9.71 -0.42
C LEU A 473 3.59 -8.98 0.86
N GLY A 474 3.53 -7.64 0.87
CA GLY A 474 3.64 -6.88 2.13
C GLY A 474 5.02 -6.31 2.38
N GLY A 475 5.11 -5.48 3.43
CA GLY A 475 6.35 -4.87 3.88
C GLY A 475 6.63 -5.11 5.36
N GLY A 476 7.75 -4.59 5.87
CA GLY A 476 8.18 -4.81 7.25
C GLY A 476 9.10 -6.03 7.38
N ASN A 477 8.75 -7.06 8.17
CA ASN A 477 9.57 -8.29 8.28
C ASN A 477 9.51 -9.19 7.03
N HIS A 478 8.82 -8.75 6.00
CA HIS A 478 8.55 -9.45 4.75
C HIS A 478 9.77 -9.58 3.84
N PHE A 479 9.77 -10.63 3.02
CA PHE A 479 10.83 -10.94 2.07
C PHE A 479 10.40 -11.95 1.01
N ILE A 480 11.11 -12.01 -0.10
CA ILE A 480 11.17 -13.16 -1.03
C ILE A 480 12.65 -13.48 -1.22
N GLU A 481 13.03 -14.74 -1.01
CA GLU A 481 14.42 -15.16 -1.05
C GLU A 481 14.62 -16.30 -2.04
N VAL A 482 15.70 -16.21 -2.83
CA VAL A 482 16.29 -17.39 -3.48
C VAL A 482 17.46 -17.81 -2.61
N CYS A 483 17.48 -19.08 -2.24
CA CYS A 483 18.52 -19.68 -1.42
C CYS A 483 19.14 -20.90 -2.13
N VAL A 484 20.26 -21.38 -1.61
CA VAL A 484 20.99 -22.57 -2.07
C VAL A 484 21.31 -23.45 -0.87
N ASP A 485 21.03 -24.76 -0.96
CA ASP A 485 21.40 -25.71 0.10
C ASP A 485 22.83 -26.28 -0.06
N THR A 486 23.27 -27.04 0.93
CA THR A 486 24.56 -27.75 0.96
C THR A 486 24.74 -28.76 -0.19
N GLU A 487 23.64 -29.24 -0.79
CA GLU A 487 23.65 -30.09 -1.99
C GLU A 487 23.72 -29.27 -3.30
N ASN A 488 23.79 -27.95 -3.21
CA ASN A 488 23.70 -26.99 -4.32
C ASN A 488 22.35 -26.99 -5.07
N PHE A 489 21.25 -27.45 -4.49
CA PHE A 489 19.90 -27.20 -5.04
C PHE A 489 19.41 -25.78 -4.72
N VAL A 490 18.58 -25.24 -5.61
CA VAL A 490 17.93 -23.94 -5.46
C VAL A 490 16.65 -24.09 -4.64
N TRP A 491 16.46 -23.20 -3.67
CA TRP A 491 15.27 -23.08 -2.84
C TRP A 491 14.62 -21.71 -3.01
N LEU A 492 13.30 -21.66 -2.85
CA LEU A 492 12.46 -20.49 -3.00
C LEU A 492 11.73 -20.27 -1.67
N MET A 493 11.81 -19.07 -1.09
CA MET A 493 11.21 -18.76 0.21
C MET A 493 10.53 -17.39 0.17
N LEU A 494 9.45 -17.18 0.93
CA LEU A 494 8.76 -15.89 0.95
C LEU A 494 8.17 -15.54 2.32
N HIS A 495 7.71 -14.31 2.50
CA HIS A 495 7.14 -13.88 3.76
C HIS A 495 5.95 -12.95 3.47
N SER A 496 4.74 -13.52 3.31
CA SER A 496 3.44 -12.85 3.21
C SER A 496 2.31 -13.68 3.82
N GLY A 497 1.15 -13.11 4.18
CA GLY A 497 0.08 -13.80 4.92
C GLY A 497 -1.26 -13.07 4.83
N SER A 498 -1.99 -12.88 5.92
CA SER A 498 -3.41 -12.44 5.88
C SER A 498 -3.67 -11.00 5.42
N ARG A 499 -2.61 -10.27 5.05
CA ARG A 499 -2.64 -8.87 4.60
C ARG A 499 -3.51 -8.00 5.52
N GLY A 500 -4.29 -7.10 4.95
CA GLY A 500 -5.17 -6.20 5.68
C GLY A 500 -6.56 -6.73 5.97
N ILE A 501 -6.83 -8.04 5.81
CA ILE A 501 -8.15 -8.64 6.05
C ILE A 501 -8.19 -9.46 7.34
N GLY A 502 -7.27 -10.42 7.54
CA GLY A 502 -7.20 -11.18 8.81
C GLY A 502 -6.82 -10.33 10.02
N ASN A 503 -6.11 -9.23 9.77
CA ASN A 503 -5.74 -8.23 10.77
C ASN A 503 -6.96 -7.41 11.28
N LEU A 504 -7.97 -7.20 10.44
CA LEU A 504 -9.26 -6.61 10.86
C LEU A 504 -10.06 -7.57 11.73
N LEU A 505 -10.10 -8.84 11.33
CA LEU A 505 -10.75 -9.90 12.10
C LEU A 505 -10.15 -10.00 13.50
N ALA A 506 -8.82 -10.05 13.60
CA ALA A 506 -8.14 -10.03 14.89
C ALA A 506 -8.48 -8.79 15.72
N GLN A 507 -8.47 -7.58 15.15
CA GLN A 507 -8.82 -6.35 15.87
C GLN A 507 -10.25 -6.38 16.42
N HIS A 508 -11.25 -6.73 15.60
CA HIS A 508 -12.64 -6.79 16.03
C HIS A 508 -12.82 -7.75 17.22
N HIS A 509 -12.29 -8.97 17.09
CA HIS A 509 -12.43 -10.01 18.12
C HIS A 509 -11.66 -9.70 19.41
N ILE A 510 -10.52 -9.00 19.32
CA ILE A 510 -9.80 -8.48 20.50
C ILE A 510 -10.64 -7.45 21.26
N ASP A 511 -11.31 -6.54 20.57
CA ASP A 511 -12.11 -5.51 21.21
C ASP A 511 -13.39 -6.11 21.81
N THR A 512 -14.06 -7.04 21.11
CA THR A 512 -15.19 -7.81 21.66
C THR A 512 -14.80 -8.60 22.91
N ALA A 513 -13.66 -9.30 22.93
CA ALA A 513 -13.20 -10.02 24.12
C ALA A 513 -12.96 -9.09 25.32
N LYS A 514 -12.43 -7.88 25.08
CA LYS A 514 -12.19 -6.88 26.14
C LYS A 514 -13.49 -6.31 26.71
N ASP A 515 -14.46 -6.01 25.86
CA ASP A 515 -15.76 -5.51 26.32
C ASP A 515 -16.54 -6.58 27.10
N LEU A 516 -16.48 -7.86 26.68
CA LEU A 516 -17.03 -8.97 27.47
C LEU A 516 -16.33 -9.12 28.82
N ALA A 517 -15.00 -9.12 28.86
CA ALA A 517 -14.25 -9.22 30.12
C ALA A 517 -14.57 -8.07 31.08
N LYS A 518 -14.79 -6.86 30.56
CA LYS A 518 -15.24 -5.69 31.33
C LYS A 518 -16.68 -5.83 31.82
N LEU A 519 -17.61 -6.31 31.00
CA LEU A 519 -19.02 -6.52 31.36
C LEU A 519 -19.20 -7.62 32.42
N ALA A 520 -18.32 -8.61 32.42
CA ALA A 520 -18.25 -9.68 33.42
C ALA A 520 -17.36 -9.32 34.64
N GLU A 521 -16.90 -8.06 34.77
CA GLU A 521 -16.04 -7.54 35.84
C GLU A 521 -14.73 -8.36 36.07
N ILE A 522 -14.23 -9.03 35.03
CA ILE A 522 -13.05 -9.90 35.10
C ILE A 522 -11.78 -9.05 35.18
N ASN A 523 -11.16 -9.03 36.35
CA ASN A 523 -9.89 -8.34 36.57
C ASN A 523 -8.71 -9.15 35.98
N LEU A 524 -8.07 -8.61 34.93
CA LEU A 524 -6.94 -9.23 34.24
C LEU A 524 -5.65 -8.43 34.45
N ALA A 525 -4.52 -9.14 34.57
CA ALA A 525 -3.20 -8.52 34.74
C ALA A 525 -2.74 -7.70 33.51
N ASP A 526 -3.28 -7.99 32.33
CA ASP A 526 -3.22 -7.17 31.12
C ASP A 526 -4.55 -7.29 30.37
N LYS A 527 -5.03 -6.19 29.77
CA LYS A 527 -6.26 -6.16 28.96
C LYS A 527 -6.09 -6.85 27.61
N ASP A 528 -4.86 -6.98 27.11
CA ASP A 528 -4.54 -7.80 25.94
C ASP A 528 -4.51 -9.32 26.26
N LEU A 529 -4.92 -9.73 27.47
CA LEU A 529 -5.21 -11.13 27.84
C LEU A 529 -6.71 -11.44 27.94
N ALA A 530 -7.58 -10.55 27.45
CA ALA A 530 -9.00 -10.83 27.32
C ALA A 530 -9.25 -12.02 26.38
N TYR A 531 -10.24 -12.84 26.71
CA TYR A 531 -10.43 -14.17 26.12
C TYR A 531 -11.92 -14.48 25.87
N PHE A 532 -12.18 -15.41 24.96
CA PHE A 532 -13.48 -16.05 24.79
C PHE A 532 -13.47 -17.43 25.43
N VAL A 533 -14.65 -17.94 25.81
CA VAL A 533 -14.85 -19.28 26.39
C VAL A 533 -15.49 -20.20 25.35
N ALA A 534 -15.00 -21.44 25.24
CA ALA A 534 -15.49 -22.40 24.27
C ALA A 534 -16.99 -22.69 24.48
N GLY A 535 -17.73 -22.74 23.38
CA GLY A 535 -19.18 -22.92 23.38
C GLY A 535 -20.00 -21.62 23.43
N THR A 536 -19.40 -20.44 23.62
CA THR A 536 -20.13 -19.17 23.40
C THR A 536 -20.19 -18.79 21.92
N PRO A 537 -21.19 -18.00 21.48
CA PRO A 537 -21.30 -17.54 20.09
C PRO A 537 -20.08 -16.73 19.62
N GLU A 538 -19.46 -15.96 20.52
CA GLU A 538 -18.33 -15.09 20.22
C GLU A 538 -17.03 -15.89 20.06
N PHE A 539 -16.86 -16.97 20.84
CA PHE A 539 -15.81 -17.95 20.57
C PHE A 539 -15.99 -18.59 19.19
N ALA A 540 -17.21 -19.02 18.84
CA ALA A 540 -17.49 -19.66 17.56
C ALA A 540 -17.21 -18.70 16.38
N ALA A 541 -17.64 -17.44 16.48
CA ALA A 541 -17.37 -16.41 15.48
C ALA A 541 -15.87 -16.10 15.35
N TYR A 542 -15.14 -15.95 16.47
CA TYR A 542 -13.69 -15.74 16.42
C TYR A 542 -12.96 -16.93 15.82
N TRP A 543 -13.35 -18.15 16.17
CA TRP A 543 -12.71 -19.37 15.69
C TRP A 543 -12.88 -19.54 14.18
N HIS A 544 -14.11 -19.39 13.66
CA HIS A 544 -14.41 -19.36 12.23
C HIS A 544 -13.57 -18.32 11.48
N ASP A 545 -13.51 -17.10 12.01
CA ASP A 545 -12.82 -15.99 11.36
C ASP A 545 -11.30 -16.13 11.40
N LEU A 546 -10.76 -16.70 12.47
CA LEU A 546 -9.36 -17.04 12.61
C LEU A 546 -8.96 -18.15 11.61
N GLN A 547 -9.84 -19.14 11.38
CA GLN A 547 -9.63 -20.17 10.36
C GLN A 547 -9.64 -19.56 8.96
N TRP A 548 -10.67 -18.79 8.60
CA TRP A 548 -10.71 -18.11 7.30
C TRP A 548 -9.50 -17.17 7.08
N ALA A 549 -9.09 -16.43 8.11
CA ALA A 549 -7.92 -15.54 8.05
C ALA A 549 -6.61 -16.30 7.80
N GLN A 550 -6.50 -17.54 8.32
CA GLN A 550 -5.39 -18.44 8.02
C GLN A 550 -5.47 -18.99 6.60
N ASP A 551 -6.61 -19.51 6.15
CA ASP A 551 -6.74 -20.07 4.80
C ASP A 551 -6.49 -18.99 3.73
N TYR A 552 -7.00 -17.78 3.96
CA TYR A 552 -6.71 -16.61 3.15
C TYR A 552 -5.21 -16.26 3.15
N ALA A 553 -4.57 -16.31 4.32
CA ALA A 553 -3.13 -16.12 4.45
C ALA A 553 -2.33 -17.20 3.72
N SER A 554 -2.78 -18.45 3.73
CA SER A 554 -2.11 -19.55 3.03
C SER A 554 -2.23 -19.40 1.52
N PHE A 555 -3.45 -19.22 1.03
CA PHE A 555 -3.69 -19.19 -0.40
C PHE A 555 -3.10 -17.94 -1.08
N ASN A 556 -2.91 -16.83 -0.35
CA ASN A 556 -2.11 -15.69 -0.80
C ASN A 556 -0.71 -16.14 -1.24
N ARG A 557 -0.09 -16.98 -0.42
CA ARG A 557 1.30 -17.44 -0.54
C ARG A 557 1.44 -18.46 -1.65
N ASP A 558 0.47 -19.37 -1.78
CA ASP A 558 0.41 -20.35 -2.86
C ASP A 558 0.38 -19.64 -4.24
N VAL A 559 -0.39 -18.55 -4.36
CA VAL A 559 -0.45 -17.71 -5.56
C VAL A 559 0.91 -17.04 -5.85
N MET A 560 1.56 -16.44 -4.84
CA MET A 560 2.90 -15.86 -5.02
C MET A 560 3.94 -16.92 -5.38
N MET A 561 3.94 -18.06 -4.69
CA MET A 561 4.93 -19.11 -4.89
C MET A 561 4.81 -19.74 -6.28
N ALA A 562 3.59 -19.89 -6.81
CA ALA A 562 3.34 -20.29 -8.19
C ALA A 562 4.00 -19.32 -9.21
N ARG A 563 3.92 -18.00 -8.97
CA ARG A 563 4.60 -16.99 -9.81
C ARG A 563 6.12 -17.03 -9.66
N PHE A 564 6.60 -17.09 -8.42
CA PHE A 564 8.03 -17.15 -8.10
C PHE A 564 8.69 -18.35 -8.79
N LYS A 565 8.09 -19.53 -8.64
CA LYS A 565 8.48 -20.77 -9.31
C LYS A 565 8.54 -20.63 -10.83
N LYS A 566 7.52 -20.01 -11.45
CA LYS A 566 7.45 -19.77 -12.90
C LYS A 566 8.58 -18.87 -13.43
N ILE A 567 9.00 -17.86 -12.65
CA ILE A 567 10.14 -16.99 -12.97
C ILE A 567 11.46 -17.75 -12.91
N ILE A 568 11.62 -18.59 -11.88
CA ILE A 568 12.82 -19.40 -11.67
C ILE A 568 12.93 -20.47 -12.77
N GLU A 569 11.80 -21.07 -13.18
CA GLU A 569 11.73 -22.00 -14.31
C GLU A 569 12.06 -21.31 -15.65
N LYS A 570 11.59 -20.08 -15.87
CA LYS A 570 12.00 -19.24 -17.03
C LYS A 570 13.54 -19.10 -17.10
N HIS A 571 14.20 -18.72 -16.00
CA HIS A 571 15.65 -18.43 -15.98
C HIS A 571 16.58 -19.65 -15.88
N LEU A 572 16.13 -20.76 -15.30
CA LEU A 572 16.97 -21.94 -14.99
C LEU A 572 16.53 -23.24 -15.70
N ALA A 573 15.28 -23.33 -16.14
CA ALA A 573 14.71 -24.48 -16.86
C ALA A 573 14.28 -24.16 -18.30
N GLY A 574 14.45 -22.91 -18.76
CA GLY A 574 14.00 -22.46 -20.08
C GLY A 574 12.48 -22.41 -20.21
N GLY A 575 11.76 -22.18 -19.11
CA GLY A 575 10.30 -22.19 -19.04
C GLY A 575 9.67 -23.57 -18.93
N LYS A 576 10.45 -24.65 -18.85
CA LYS A 576 9.92 -26.00 -18.57
C LYS A 576 9.43 -26.07 -17.13
N VAL A 577 8.17 -26.49 -16.96
CA VAL A 577 7.58 -26.76 -15.64
C VAL A 577 8.32 -27.93 -14.99
N THR A 578 8.70 -27.76 -13.73
CA THR A 578 9.34 -28.76 -12.88
C THR A 578 8.45 -29.09 -11.68
N LYS A 579 8.60 -30.27 -11.09
CA LYS A 579 8.00 -30.61 -9.80
C LYS A 579 8.98 -30.26 -8.68
N PRO A 580 8.58 -29.54 -7.61
CA PRO A 580 9.40 -29.37 -6.42
C PRO A 580 9.86 -30.72 -5.84
N LEU A 581 11.03 -30.73 -5.20
CA LEU A 581 11.55 -31.91 -4.50
C LEU A 581 11.00 -32.00 -3.06
N LEU A 582 10.70 -30.85 -2.46
CA LEU A 582 10.03 -30.69 -1.17
C LEU A 582 9.27 -29.35 -1.19
N GLU A 583 8.18 -29.28 -0.43
CA GLU A 583 7.30 -28.13 -0.29
C GLU A 583 6.98 -27.95 1.19
N VAL A 584 7.06 -26.71 1.70
CA VAL A 584 6.94 -26.43 3.13
C VAL A 584 6.16 -25.13 3.32
N ASN A 585 5.02 -25.19 4.01
CA ASN A 585 4.13 -24.06 4.20
C ASN A 585 3.72 -24.02 5.68
N CYS A 586 4.15 -22.99 6.42
CA CYS A 586 3.88 -22.89 7.85
C CYS A 586 3.30 -21.52 8.24
N HIS A 587 2.41 -21.51 9.23
CA HIS A 587 1.99 -20.31 9.93
C HIS A 587 2.86 -20.10 11.18
N HIS A 588 2.97 -18.84 11.63
CA HIS A 588 3.66 -18.52 12.88
C HIS A 588 2.89 -17.61 13.84
N ASN A 589 1.76 -17.02 13.41
CA ASN A 589 0.83 -16.27 14.25
C ASN A 589 -0.57 -16.85 14.00
N TYR A 590 -0.98 -17.80 14.83
CA TYR A 590 -2.24 -18.55 14.67
C TYR A 590 -2.65 -19.30 15.94
N ALA A 591 -3.80 -19.97 15.89
CA ALA A 591 -4.16 -21.00 16.86
C ALA A 591 -4.87 -22.17 16.19
N GLU A 592 -4.69 -23.37 16.75
CA GLU A 592 -5.22 -24.65 16.25
C GLU A 592 -5.76 -25.49 17.43
N LYS A 593 -6.68 -26.43 17.17
CA LYS A 593 -7.21 -27.34 18.20
C LYS A 593 -6.49 -28.67 18.10
N GLU A 594 -5.73 -29.03 19.11
CA GLU A 594 -4.80 -30.16 19.12
C GLU A 594 -5.01 -31.07 20.34
N VAL A 595 -4.52 -32.31 20.28
CA VAL A 595 -4.54 -33.24 21.42
C VAL A 595 -3.16 -33.27 22.05
N HIS A 596 -3.02 -32.70 23.25
CA HIS A 596 -1.76 -32.71 24.01
C HIS A 596 -1.96 -33.35 25.38
N PHE A 597 -0.99 -34.18 25.80
CA PHE A 597 -1.05 -34.95 27.05
C PHE A 597 -2.36 -35.76 27.24
N GLY A 598 -3.00 -36.17 26.14
CA GLY A 598 -4.26 -36.93 26.14
C GLY A 598 -5.55 -36.10 26.21
N GLU A 599 -5.47 -34.77 26.17
CA GLU A 599 -6.63 -33.88 26.26
C GLU A 599 -6.70 -32.92 25.06
N GLU A 600 -7.92 -32.58 24.61
CA GLU A 600 -8.14 -31.56 23.58
C GLU A 600 -7.89 -30.15 24.14
N VAL A 601 -7.08 -29.37 23.43
CA VAL A 601 -6.73 -27.98 23.81
C VAL A 601 -6.59 -27.07 22.60
N TYR A 602 -6.74 -25.77 22.83
CA TYR A 602 -6.46 -24.74 21.83
C TYR A 602 -5.01 -24.28 21.99
N VAL A 603 -4.16 -24.55 21.01
CA VAL A 603 -2.74 -24.16 21.03
C VAL A 603 -2.58 -22.88 20.22
N THR A 604 -2.28 -21.79 20.91
CA THR A 604 -1.96 -20.50 20.28
C THR A 604 -0.45 -20.37 20.10
N ARG A 605 0.00 -20.07 18.89
CA ARG A 605 1.40 -19.85 18.54
C ARG A 605 1.60 -18.42 18.05
N LYS A 606 2.50 -17.67 18.70
CA LYS A 606 2.85 -16.29 18.33
C LYS A 606 4.34 -16.20 18.09
N GLY A 607 4.75 -15.99 16.84
CA GLY A 607 6.14 -16.19 16.42
C GLY A 607 6.65 -17.60 16.68
N ALA A 608 5.82 -18.63 16.51
CA ALA A 608 6.20 -20.03 16.72
C ALA A 608 5.51 -20.95 15.71
N VAL A 609 6.18 -22.04 15.32
CA VAL A 609 5.76 -22.95 14.24
C VAL A 609 5.49 -24.35 14.82
N ARG A 610 4.56 -25.13 14.25
CA ARG A 610 4.32 -26.54 14.69
C ARG A 610 5.44 -27.44 14.14
N ALA A 611 5.85 -28.39 14.97
CA ALA A 611 7.03 -29.23 14.84
C ALA A 611 6.76 -30.64 15.39
N ASP A 612 5.63 -31.23 14.98
CA ASP A 612 5.32 -32.63 15.23
C ASP A 612 6.23 -33.55 14.40
N VAL A 613 6.23 -34.85 14.70
CA VAL A 613 7.18 -35.85 14.14
C VAL A 613 7.17 -35.90 12.62
N ASP A 614 6.08 -35.50 11.94
CA ASP A 614 5.98 -35.46 10.48
C ASP A 614 5.90 -34.06 9.85
N ASP A 615 5.85 -32.99 10.67
CA ASP A 615 5.79 -31.62 10.16
C ASP A 615 7.14 -31.13 9.63
N TYR A 616 7.11 -30.31 8.59
CA TYR A 616 8.26 -29.53 8.13
C TYR A 616 8.08 -28.05 8.49
N GLY A 617 9.14 -27.45 9.04
CA GLY A 617 9.18 -26.04 9.44
C GLY A 617 10.18 -25.22 8.64
N ILE A 618 10.00 -23.90 8.68
CA ILE A 618 10.90 -22.90 8.08
C ILE A 618 11.38 -21.98 9.19
N ILE A 619 12.70 -21.90 9.39
CA ILE A 619 13.31 -21.03 10.39
C ILE A 619 14.25 -20.05 9.64
N PRO A 620 13.74 -18.90 9.18
CA PRO A 620 14.52 -17.89 8.49
C PRO A 620 15.51 -17.20 9.44
N GLY A 621 16.72 -16.96 8.93
CA GLY A 621 17.64 -16.00 9.52
C GLY A 621 17.23 -14.56 9.23
N SER A 622 18.14 -13.63 9.51
CA SER A 622 18.10 -12.27 9.00
C SER A 622 18.73 -12.20 7.59
N MET A 623 18.58 -11.06 6.91
CA MET A 623 19.14 -10.88 5.55
C MET A 623 20.66 -11.12 5.56
N GLY A 624 21.17 -11.95 4.66
CA GLY A 624 22.58 -12.39 4.61
C GLY A 624 22.92 -13.60 5.48
N ALA A 625 22.07 -13.98 6.43
CA ALA A 625 22.30 -15.12 7.30
C ALA A 625 21.94 -16.47 6.63
N LYS A 626 22.12 -17.56 7.39
CA LYS A 626 21.55 -18.87 7.05
C LYS A 626 20.05 -18.88 7.36
N SER A 627 19.29 -19.64 6.60
CA SER A 627 17.92 -20.02 6.92
C SER A 627 17.84 -21.55 6.93
N PHE A 628 16.95 -22.12 7.73
CA PHE A 628 16.89 -23.57 7.94
C PHE A 628 15.52 -24.13 7.56
N ILE A 629 15.54 -25.28 6.89
CA ILE A 629 14.37 -26.12 6.70
C ILE A 629 14.54 -27.31 7.63
N VAL A 630 13.51 -27.56 8.43
CA VAL A 630 13.56 -28.48 9.54
C VAL A 630 12.43 -29.48 9.48
N LYS A 631 12.59 -30.62 10.13
CA LYS A 631 11.52 -31.58 10.43
C LYS A 631 11.33 -31.63 11.95
N GLY A 632 10.08 -31.67 12.40
CA GLY A 632 9.77 -31.71 13.83
C GLY A 632 10.14 -33.04 14.49
N LYS A 633 10.25 -33.01 15.83
CA LYS A 633 10.51 -34.19 16.67
C LYS A 633 9.37 -34.55 17.61
N GLY A 634 8.24 -33.83 17.56
CA GLY A 634 7.07 -34.13 18.40
C GLY A 634 7.33 -33.94 19.90
N ASN A 635 8.15 -32.95 20.29
CA ASN A 635 8.40 -32.69 21.72
C ASN A 635 7.11 -32.17 22.40
N VAL A 636 6.50 -33.02 23.23
CA VAL A 636 5.28 -32.71 23.97
C VAL A 636 5.43 -31.52 24.92
N GLU A 637 6.64 -31.26 25.44
CA GLU A 637 6.89 -30.13 26.33
C GLU A 637 6.88 -28.78 25.60
N SER A 638 7.09 -28.74 24.28
CA SER A 638 6.88 -27.53 23.47
C SER A 638 5.51 -27.46 22.81
N TYR A 639 4.58 -28.36 23.16
CA TYR A 639 3.33 -28.60 22.42
C TYR A 639 3.60 -28.84 20.93
N CYS A 640 4.59 -29.71 20.64
CA CYS A 640 5.08 -30.01 19.30
C CYS A 640 5.33 -28.73 18.49
N SER A 641 6.17 -27.83 18.99
CA SER A 641 6.46 -26.52 18.37
C SER A 641 7.95 -26.15 18.38
N CYS A 642 8.32 -25.18 17.55
CA CYS A 642 9.67 -24.62 17.40
C CYS A 642 9.64 -23.09 17.09
N SER A 643 10.81 -22.44 16.99
CA SER A 643 10.94 -21.00 16.65
C SER A 643 10.42 -20.67 15.24
N HIS A 644 10.00 -19.41 15.00
CA HIS A 644 9.63 -18.94 13.65
C HIS A 644 10.73 -18.17 12.89
N GLY A 645 11.92 -18.02 13.48
CA GLY A 645 13.05 -17.33 12.86
C GLY A 645 14.14 -17.01 13.87
N ALA A 646 15.01 -16.04 13.57
CA ALA A 646 16.09 -15.64 14.49
C ALA A 646 15.63 -14.90 15.75
N GLY A 647 14.53 -14.13 15.70
CA GLY A 647 14.14 -13.21 16.78
C GLY A 647 15.04 -11.97 16.88
N ARG A 648 14.52 -10.87 17.44
CA ARG A 648 15.21 -9.58 17.45
C ARG A 648 15.99 -9.32 18.75
N LEU A 649 17.19 -8.76 18.62
CA LEU A 649 17.98 -8.22 19.74
C LEU A 649 17.63 -6.75 20.05
N MET A 650 17.05 -6.03 19.08
CA MET A 650 16.69 -4.63 19.24
C MET A 650 15.53 -4.19 18.35
N SER A 651 14.83 -3.13 18.78
CA SER A 651 13.74 -2.51 18.03
C SER A 651 14.22 -1.91 16.70
N ARG A 652 13.30 -1.77 15.74
CA ARG A 652 13.56 -1.18 14.42
C ARG A 652 14.25 0.19 14.50
N ASN A 653 13.73 1.07 15.35
CA ASN A 653 14.31 2.39 15.58
C ASN A 653 15.70 2.35 16.23
N LYS A 654 15.98 1.36 17.10
CA LYS A 654 17.33 1.21 17.68
C LYS A 654 18.33 0.71 16.63
N ALA A 655 17.92 -0.19 15.73
CA ALA A 655 18.78 -0.64 14.62
C ALA A 655 19.13 0.51 13.65
N LYS A 656 18.12 1.28 13.17
CA LYS A 656 18.33 2.47 12.32
C LYS A 656 19.24 3.54 12.94
N ASN A 657 19.29 3.63 14.27
CA ASN A 657 20.13 4.61 14.99
C ASN A 657 21.54 4.09 15.34
N VAL A 658 21.85 2.82 15.10
CA VAL A 658 23.12 2.17 15.50
C VAL A 658 23.97 1.72 14.31
N TYR A 659 23.35 1.36 13.18
CA TYR A 659 24.04 0.84 12.00
C TYR A 659 23.97 1.78 10.80
N THR A 660 25.02 1.75 9.98
CA THR A 660 25.16 2.56 8.75
C THR A 660 24.85 1.75 7.49
N LEU A 661 24.74 2.43 6.34
CA LEU A 661 24.62 1.77 5.04
C LEU A 661 25.86 0.92 4.70
N ASP A 662 27.05 1.33 5.14
CA ASP A 662 28.29 0.55 4.95
C ASP A 662 28.26 -0.75 5.77
N ASP A 663 27.76 -0.70 7.01
CA ASP A 663 27.50 -1.91 7.82
C ASP A 663 26.52 -2.84 7.12
N PHE A 664 25.45 -2.30 6.53
CA PHE A 664 24.46 -3.08 5.78
C PHE A 664 25.07 -3.72 4.52
N ILE A 665 25.90 -2.99 3.77
CA ILE A 665 26.58 -3.49 2.57
C ILE A 665 27.55 -4.62 2.93
N GLU A 666 28.36 -4.46 3.99
CA GLU A 666 29.34 -5.47 4.41
C GLU A 666 28.67 -6.71 5.04
N GLN A 667 27.62 -6.54 5.85
CA GLN A 667 26.91 -7.68 6.44
C GLN A 667 26.01 -8.43 5.43
N THR A 668 25.55 -7.79 4.35
CA THR A 668 24.76 -8.44 3.28
C THR A 668 25.58 -8.80 2.03
N LYS A 669 26.90 -8.89 2.20
CA LYS A 669 27.90 -9.17 1.16
C LYS A 669 27.75 -10.59 0.60
N GLY A 670 27.58 -10.68 -0.73
CA GLY A 670 27.30 -11.94 -1.42
C GLY A 670 25.81 -12.29 -1.58
N VAL A 671 24.89 -11.43 -1.14
CA VAL A 671 23.46 -11.50 -1.46
C VAL A 671 23.08 -10.36 -2.42
N GLU A 672 22.41 -10.71 -3.53
CA GLU A 672 21.76 -9.74 -4.42
C GLU A 672 20.46 -9.25 -3.76
N CYS A 673 20.49 -8.03 -3.24
CA CYS A 673 19.32 -7.32 -2.73
C CYS A 673 19.49 -5.82 -2.99
N ARG A 674 18.42 -5.05 -2.82
CA ARG A 674 18.51 -3.59 -2.78
C ARG A 674 19.40 -3.18 -1.60
N LYS A 675 20.35 -2.26 -1.82
CA LYS A 675 21.34 -1.78 -0.82
C LYS A 675 21.00 -0.34 -0.47
N GLU A 676 20.01 -0.15 0.40
CA GLU A 676 19.34 1.12 0.65
C GLU A 676 19.05 1.28 2.15
N GLU A 677 19.15 2.51 2.67
CA GLU A 677 18.99 2.83 4.11
C GLU A 677 17.61 2.44 4.66
N ALA A 678 16.60 2.35 3.78
CA ALA A 678 15.25 1.91 4.11
C ALA A 678 15.20 0.53 4.80
N PHE A 679 16.20 -0.33 4.62
CA PHE A 679 16.27 -1.68 5.18
C PHE A 679 17.16 -1.79 6.45
N LEU A 680 17.68 -0.68 6.98
CA LEU A 680 18.54 -0.67 8.19
C LEU A 680 17.83 -1.12 9.47
N ASP A 681 16.51 -1.07 9.51
CA ASP A 681 15.73 -1.63 10.62
C ASP A 681 15.68 -3.17 10.60
N GLU A 682 15.98 -3.79 9.45
CA GLU A 682 15.97 -5.24 9.20
C GLU A 682 17.39 -5.77 8.91
N ILE A 683 18.44 -5.00 9.26
CA ILE A 683 19.85 -5.38 9.14
C ILE A 683 20.16 -6.66 9.97
N PRO A 684 21.00 -7.59 9.46
CA PRO A 684 21.43 -8.79 10.19
C PRO A 684 21.83 -8.59 11.65
N GLY A 685 22.63 -7.56 11.98
CA GLY A 685 23.04 -7.25 13.36
C GLY A 685 21.90 -6.92 14.35
N ALA A 686 20.66 -6.70 13.88
CA ALA A 686 19.50 -6.47 14.73
C ALA A 686 18.84 -7.77 15.27
N TYR A 687 19.32 -8.94 14.86
CA TYR A 687 18.74 -10.26 15.15
C TYR A 687 19.70 -11.16 15.93
N LYS A 688 19.17 -12.17 16.63
CA LYS A 688 19.99 -13.16 17.35
C LYS A 688 20.78 -14.03 16.35
N PRO A 689 21.95 -14.59 16.71
CA PRO A 689 22.67 -15.53 15.84
C PRO A 689 21.82 -16.78 15.55
N ILE A 690 21.44 -16.98 14.28
CA ILE A 690 20.53 -18.07 13.89
C ILE A 690 21.10 -19.46 14.20
N ASP A 691 22.42 -19.67 14.14
CA ASP A 691 23.06 -20.92 14.54
C ASP A 691 22.90 -21.23 16.04
N GLU A 692 22.82 -20.21 16.90
CA GLU A 692 22.55 -20.39 18.34
C GLU A 692 21.09 -20.74 18.60
N VAL A 693 20.18 -20.07 17.89
CA VAL A 693 18.73 -20.38 17.88
C VAL A 693 18.50 -21.83 17.44
N MET A 694 19.20 -22.30 16.40
CA MET A 694 19.12 -23.70 15.96
C MET A 694 19.71 -24.69 16.97
N LYS A 695 20.83 -24.35 17.63
CA LYS A 695 21.46 -25.19 18.66
C LYS A 695 20.54 -25.40 19.87
N GLN A 696 19.85 -24.34 20.29
CA GLN A 696 18.96 -24.32 21.46
C GLN A 696 17.74 -25.24 21.31
N GLN A 697 17.21 -25.41 20.10
CA GLN A 697 16.05 -26.26 19.80
C GLN A 697 16.41 -27.60 19.15
N SER A 698 17.64 -28.10 19.39
CA SER A 698 18.14 -29.34 18.78
C SER A 698 17.42 -30.61 19.26
N ASP A 699 16.58 -30.51 20.29
CA ASP A 699 15.61 -31.51 20.74
C ASP A 699 14.22 -31.36 20.09
N LEU A 700 13.83 -30.14 19.68
CA LEU A 700 12.52 -29.85 19.06
C LEU A 700 12.47 -30.23 17.58
N VAL A 701 13.60 -30.10 16.88
CA VAL A 701 13.69 -30.27 15.42
C VAL A 701 14.98 -30.96 14.95
N GLU A 702 14.91 -31.54 13.76
CA GLU A 702 16.05 -31.98 12.94
C GLU A 702 16.26 -31.03 11.76
N VAL A 703 17.52 -30.74 11.41
CA VAL A 703 17.84 -29.91 10.23
C VAL A 703 17.82 -30.76 8.97
N VAL A 704 16.84 -30.52 8.10
CA VAL A 704 16.67 -31.19 6.81
C VAL A 704 17.51 -30.50 5.73
N ALA A 705 17.60 -29.17 5.76
CA ALA A 705 18.50 -28.42 4.89
C ALA A 705 18.95 -27.10 5.53
N THR A 706 20.26 -26.84 5.46
CA THR A 706 20.85 -25.52 5.74
C THR A 706 20.88 -24.72 4.44
N LEU A 707 20.16 -23.60 4.40
CA LEU A 707 20.05 -22.72 3.24
C LEU A 707 20.94 -21.50 3.39
N LYS A 708 21.74 -21.20 2.36
CA LYS A 708 22.42 -19.91 2.18
C LYS A 708 21.59 -19.03 1.26
N GLN A 709 21.24 -17.81 1.71
CA GLN A 709 20.60 -16.82 0.84
C GLN A 709 21.52 -16.39 -0.31
N VAL A 710 20.95 -16.15 -1.49
CA VAL A 710 21.65 -15.54 -2.66
C VAL A 710 20.87 -14.38 -3.29
N ILE A 711 19.55 -14.32 -3.11
CA ILE A 711 18.72 -13.13 -3.45
C ILE A 711 17.85 -12.78 -2.24
N CYS A 712 17.68 -11.49 -1.96
CA CYS A 712 16.60 -10.97 -1.11
C CYS A 712 15.83 -9.86 -1.84
N VAL A 713 14.50 -9.97 -1.83
CA VAL A 713 13.55 -8.89 -2.12
C VAL A 713 12.81 -8.60 -0.83
N LYS A 714 12.79 -7.35 -0.35
CA LYS A 714 11.88 -6.91 0.72
C LYS A 714 10.85 -5.92 0.15
N GLY A 715 9.82 -5.63 0.95
CA GLY A 715 8.80 -4.63 0.67
C GLY A 715 8.59 -3.68 1.84
#